data_AF-A0A940LKQ5-F1
#
_entry.id   AF-A0A940LKQ5-F1
#
_cell.length_a   1.000
_cell.length_b   1.000
_cell.length_c   1.000
_cell.angle_alpha   90.00
_cell.angle_beta   90.00
_cell.angle_gamma   90.00
#
_symmetry.space_group_name_H-M   'P 1'
#
loop_
_entity.id
_entity.type
_entity.pdbx_description
1 polymer ?
#
loop_
_entity_poly.entity_id
_entity_poly.type
_entity_poly.pdbx_seq_one_letter_code
_entity_poly.pdbx_strand_id
1 'polypeptide(L)'
;MRTDTPQPIRLADYRPFPFSIETTSLEFQLDPTATRVRASLEVLRRGEADEPLVLNGERLKLMSAAIDGQPLSANEYALDGEHLTIHQVPDRFVLTTEVEIDPSANKALMGLYMSGGRFCTQCEAEGFRTITFFPDRPDVLSRYTVRIEADKAFAHLLSNGNLLDSGELEGGRHFAVWNDPFPKPAYLFALVAGQLDVLEDSFVTMSGRAVALKVFVDPGMAPRAAYAMDSLKRSMKWDEEAFGREYDLDLFMIVAVRDFNFGAMENKGLNIFNSSLLLAAPETATDLDYERIEGVVAHEYFHNWTGNRITCRDWFQLCLKEGLTVFRDQSFSADMRGEAVQRIKDVKALRARQFAEDAGPLAHPVRPSSYLKIDNFYTATIYEKGSELIRMLKTILGAAAFRKGLDIYFERHDGEATTVEAFIACFADASGRNLSDFFAWYEQAGTPSVDLTHVYDETAKALTITLRQSTAPTGGQPTKRPLPIPVTIGLIDAEGAVLRDSELVLLDGPEKTVRWEDVARPPVISALRGFSAPVNLTTDTRPADRYVQFAADPDLFNRWEAGQTLAKDLILARAAGTPDELGEERYADALGRALVDEASDPAFKALLLALPAEGDLALAVEVVDPAAIHAARDHLKTRIAVHLGDLLRRLHGDLQSEREFSPDAREAGKRALRNACCDLLASDPHAVNVDRIVGHFESATNMTDAIGGLSALVAIGGEPAEKALAAFHAKWRAEPLVLDKWFAAQARDPGEGAIGRILALTAHPDFDATNPNRLRALVQGFASGNPAKFHDASGAGYRFLADQILAVDGFNPMTAARLVEPLGAWRRYAPELGALMQAQLERIRAHEGLSKNVLELVSRALD
;
A
#
# COMPACT_ATOMS: atom_id res chain seq x y z
N MET A 1 14.82 22.73 -25.78
CA MET A 1 14.06 21.57 -26.29
C MET A 1 14.91 20.33 -26.06
N ARG A 2 14.51 19.44 -25.13
CA ARG A 2 15.00 18.05 -25.15
C ARG A 2 14.13 17.33 -26.18
N THR A 3 14.71 16.95 -27.31
CA THR A 3 14.03 16.25 -28.43
C THR A 3 14.09 14.73 -28.31
N ASP A 4 14.62 14.19 -27.22
CA ASP A 4 14.83 12.76 -27.08
C ASP A 4 13.62 12.10 -26.40
N THR A 5 12.93 11.25 -27.16
CA THR A 5 11.93 10.31 -26.63
C THR A 5 12.60 9.41 -25.57
N PRO A 6 12.09 9.37 -24.32
CA PRO A 6 12.64 8.52 -23.27
C PRO A 6 12.71 7.04 -23.70
N GLN A 7 13.86 6.39 -23.47
CA GLN A 7 14.05 4.97 -23.80
C GLN A 7 13.67 4.08 -22.60
N PRO A 8 12.98 2.95 -22.82
CA PRO A 8 12.63 2.02 -21.74
C PRO A 8 13.84 1.20 -21.27
N ILE A 9 13.95 1.03 -19.95
CA ILE A 9 14.86 0.10 -19.29
C ILE A 9 14.24 -1.30 -19.37
N ARG A 10 15.01 -2.34 -19.67
CA ARG A 10 14.51 -3.71 -19.88
C ARG A 10 15.22 -4.74 -19.00
N LEU A 11 14.45 -5.71 -18.48
CA LEU A 11 14.99 -6.80 -17.65
C LEU A 11 16.01 -7.65 -18.42
N ALA A 12 15.77 -7.89 -19.71
CA ALA A 12 16.66 -8.68 -20.57
C ALA A 12 18.04 -8.04 -20.78
N ASP A 13 18.18 -6.74 -20.51
CA ASP A 13 19.42 -5.98 -20.69
C ASP A 13 20.26 -5.94 -19.42
N TYR A 14 19.82 -6.59 -18.32
CA TYR A 14 20.57 -6.64 -17.07
C TYR A 14 21.99 -7.18 -17.31
N ARG A 15 22.97 -6.41 -16.83
CA ARG A 15 24.36 -6.83 -16.69
C ARG A 15 24.85 -6.46 -15.29
N PRO A 16 25.66 -7.32 -14.63
CA PRO A 16 26.33 -6.95 -13.39
C PRO A 16 27.11 -5.65 -13.55
N PHE A 17 27.17 -4.84 -12.50
CA PHE A 17 28.03 -3.65 -12.51
C PHE A 17 29.51 -4.09 -12.60
N PRO A 18 30.34 -3.50 -13.48
CA PRO A 18 31.71 -3.96 -13.71
C PRO A 18 32.69 -3.65 -12.56
N PHE A 19 32.21 -3.03 -11.48
CA PHE A 19 32.99 -2.75 -10.28
C PHE A 19 32.23 -3.17 -9.03
N SER A 20 32.95 -3.48 -7.95
CA SER A 20 32.40 -3.59 -6.60
C SER A 20 32.87 -2.41 -5.76
N ILE A 21 31.99 -1.89 -4.89
CA ILE A 21 32.29 -0.80 -3.96
C ILE A 21 32.35 -1.38 -2.54
N GLU A 22 33.55 -1.73 -2.07
CA GLU A 22 33.72 -2.49 -0.82
C GLU A 22 33.29 -1.66 0.40
N THR A 23 33.67 -0.38 0.41
CA THR A 23 33.32 0.58 1.46
C THR A 23 32.95 1.93 0.86
N THR A 24 32.05 2.63 1.54
CA THR A 24 31.59 3.97 1.20
C THR A 24 31.72 4.84 2.44
N SER A 25 32.62 5.82 2.41
CA SER A 25 32.76 6.81 3.48
C SER A 25 32.19 8.15 3.04
N LEU A 26 31.22 8.67 3.79
CA LEU A 26 30.52 9.91 3.49
C LEU A 26 30.77 10.95 4.59
N GLU A 27 31.04 12.19 4.18
CA GLU A 27 31.11 13.34 5.07
C GLU A 27 30.12 14.40 4.60
N PHE A 28 29.15 14.73 5.47
CA PHE A 28 28.14 15.75 5.23
C PHE A 28 28.44 16.98 6.06
N GLN A 29 28.63 18.13 5.41
CA GLN A 29 28.57 19.42 6.08
C GLN A 29 27.21 20.04 5.75
N LEU A 30 26.26 19.85 6.67
CA LEU A 30 24.89 20.26 6.46
C LEU A 30 24.77 21.79 6.48
N ASP A 31 24.10 22.27 5.43
CA ASP A 31 23.59 23.62 5.26
C ASP A 31 22.30 23.53 4.44
N PRO A 32 21.19 24.20 4.82
CA PRO A 32 19.93 24.06 4.12
C PRO A 32 19.99 24.41 2.62
N THR A 33 20.92 25.28 2.21
CA THR A 33 21.03 25.80 0.85
C THR A 33 22.28 25.34 0.09
N ALA A 34 23.32 24.90 0.81
CA ALA A 34 24.62 24.56 0.23
C ALA A 34 25.33 23.43 1.01
N THR A 35 24.64 22.31 1.21
CA THR A 35 25.24 21.14 1.87
C THR A 35 26.40 20.61 1.04
N ARG A 36 27.57 20.43 1.66
CA ARG A 36 28.73 19.76 1.05
C ARG A 36 28.67 18.27 1.36
N VAL A 37 28.85 17.45 0.33
CA VAL A 37 28.95 16.00 0.48
C VAL A 37 30.27 15.54 -0.12
N ARG A 38 31.13 14.99 0.72
CA ARG A 38 32.36 14.30 0.28
C ARG A 38 32.14 12.80 0.36
N ALA A 39 32.35 12.09 -0.74
CA ALA A 39 32.23 10.64 -0.81
C ALA A 39 33.57 10.01 -1.20
N SER A 40 34.05 9.05 -0.40
CA SER A 40 35.23 8.23 -0.68
C SER A 40 34.79 6.78 -0.88
N LEU A 41 35.03 6.23 -2.06
CA LEU A 41 34.60 4.89 -2.47
C LEU A 41 35.83 4.00 -2.66
N GLU A 42 35.90 2.86 -1.97
CA GLU A 42 36.90 1.81 -2.25
C GLU A 42 36.40 0.93 -3.41
N VAL A 43 36.98 1.13 -4.58
CA VAL A 43 36.54 0.51 -5.84
C VAL A 43 37.45 -0.65 -6.22
N LEU A 44 36.84 -1.76 -6.64
CA LEU A 44 37.54 -2.92 -7.21
C LEU A 44 36.87 -3.36 -8.51
N ARG A 45 37.64 -3.47 -9.60
CA ARG A 45 37.17 -3.95 -10.90
C ARG A 45 36.80 -5.43 -10.84
N ARG A 46 35.66 -5.77 -11.44
CA ARG A 46 35.11 -7.13 -11.60
C ARG A 46 34.82 -7.48 -13.06
N GLY A 47 34.59 -6.48 -13.90
CA GLY A 47 34.35 -6.61 -15.35
C GLY A 47 35.64 -6.67 -16.17
N GLU A 48 35.51 -6.41 -17.47
CA GLU A 48 36.62 -6.46 -18.41
C GLU A 48 37.65 -5.34 -18.15
N ALA A 49 38.87 -5.56 -18.63
CA ALA A 49 39.90 -4.53 -18.68
C ALA A 49 39.40 -3.34 -19.54
N ASP A 50 39.78 -2.12 -19.15
CA ASP A 50 39.46 -0.87 -19.85
C ASP A 50 37.98 -0.41 -19.85
N GLU A 51 37.06 -1.11 -19.18
CA GLU A 51 35.70 -0.56 -18.97
C GLU A 51 35.76 0.72 -18.10
N PRO A 52 35.06 1.81 -18.51
CA PRO A 52 35.04 3.05 -17.75
C PRO A 52 34.18 2.93 -16.50
N LEU A 53 34.49 3.72 -15.47
CA LEU A 53 33.62 3.84 -14.29
C LEU A 53 32.51 4.86 -14.60
N VAL A 54 31.26 4.40 -14.68
CA VAL A 54 30.08 5.25 -14.90
C VAL A 54 29.28 5.31 -13.61
N LEU A 55 29.07 6.53 -13.10
CA LEU A 55 28.34 6.81 -11.87
C LEU A 55 27.12 7.66 -12.17
N ASN A 56 25.99 7.36 -11.54
CA ASN A 56 24.79 8.18 -11.61
C ASN A 56 24.97 9.42 -10.74
N GLY A 57 24.48 10.57 -11.21
CA GLY A 57 24.46 11.82 -10.46
C GLY A 57 23.52 12.84 -11.08
N GLU A 58 22.56 13.32 -10.31
CA GLU A 58 21.53 14.26 -10.78
C GLU A 58 21.42 15.45 -9.84
N ARG A 59 21.31 16.67 -10.40
CA ARG A 59 21.18 17.92 -9.62
C ARG A 59 22.34 18.14 -8.64
N LEU A 60 23.53 17.66 -9.01
CA LEU A 60 24.77 17.79 -8.23
C LEU A 60 25.66 18.89 -8.83
N LYS A 61 26.21 19.76 -7.99
CA LYS A 61 27.31 20.64 -8.38
C LYS A 61 28.63 19.98 -7.99
N LEU A 62 29.33 19.40 -8.98
CA LEU A 62 30.65 18.78 -8.77
C LEU A 62 31.68 19.85 -8.39
N MET A 63 32.37 19.64 -7.28
CA MET A 63 33.41 20.53 -6.76
C MET A 63 34.80 19.97 -7.02
N SER A 64 35.00 18.68 -6.77
CA SER A 64 36.26 17.98 -7.04
C SER A 64 36.03 16.48 -7.26
N ALA A 65 36.94 15.87 -8.02
CA ALA A 65 37.04 14.42 -8.18
C ALA A 65 38.52 14.01 -8.19
N ALA A 66 38.88 12.94 -7.50
CA ALA A 66 40.25 12.46 -7.37
C ALA A 66 40.32 10.94 -7.26
N ILE A 67 41.36 10.33 -7.84
CA ILE A 67 41.70 8.91 -7.68
C ILE A 67 42.98 8.82 -6.86
N ASP A 68 42.94 8.07 -5.75
CA ASP A 68 44.07 7.88 -4.83
C ASP A 68 44.72 9.21 -4.38
N GLY A 69 43.88 10.23 -4.17
CA GLY A 69 44.30 11.58 -3.78
C GLY A 69 44.84 12.45 -4.93
N GLN A 70 44.95 11.93 -6.15
CA GLN A 70 45.33 12.69 -7.34
C GLN A 70 44.08 13.29 -8.02
N PRO A 71 43.95 14.61 -8.14
CA PRO A 71 42.82 15.25 -8.80
C PRO A 71 42.71 14.85 -10.27
N LEU A 72 41.50 14.56 -10.74
CA LEU A 72 41.21 14.29 -12.14
C LEU A 72 41.18 15.61 -12.94
N SER A 73 41.91 15.63 -14.05
CA SER A 73 41.85 16.68 -15.06
C SER A 73 40.58 16.57 -15.91
N ALA A 74 40.19 17.66 -16.57
CA ALA A 74 38.98 17.72 -17.38
C ALA A 74 38.95 16.77 -18.59
N ASN A 75 40.08 16.15 -18.94
CA ASN A 75 40.16 15.16 -20.04
C ASN A 75 40.04 13.71 -19.54
N GLU A 76 40.07 13.48 -18.22
CA GLU A 76 40.01 12.14 -17.62
C GLU A 76 38.58 11.70 -17.31
N TYR A 77 37.64 12.63 -17.27
CA TYR A 77 36.23 12.36 -17.05
C TYR A 77 35.31 13.18 -17.96
N ALA A 78 34.12 12.66 -18.18
CA ALA A 78 32.99 13.38 -18.78
C ALA A 78 31.89 13.54 -17.73
N LEU A 79 31.31 14.74 -17.66
CA LEU A 79 30.17 15.05 -16.79
C LEU A 79 29.01 15.52 -17.66
N ASP A 80 27.87 14.84 -17.55
CA ASP A 80 26.60 15.28 -18.11
C ASP A 80 25.56 15.51 -16.99
N GLY A 81 24.29 15.70 -17.36
CA GLY A 81 23.23 15.99 -16.40
C GLY A 81 22.79 14.81 -15.52
N GLU A 82 23.22 13.59 -15.86
CA GLU A 82 22.79 12.33 -15.22
C GLU A 82 23.98 11.43 -14.82
N HIS A 83 25.19 11.64 -15.38
CA HIS A 83 26.34 10.77 -15.16
C HIS A 83 27.68 11.51 -14.99
N LEU A 84 28.54 10.94 -14.13
CA LEU A 84 29.98 11.14 -14.13
C LEU A 84 30.64 9.88 -14.69
N THR A 85 31.34 10.01 -15.82
CA THR A 85 32.08 8.91 -16.47
C THR A 85 33.58 9.15 -16.35
N ILE A 86 34.31 8.25 -15.73
CA ILE A 86 35.78 8.29 -15.65
C ILE A 86 36.34 7.28 -16.65
N HIS A 87 37.11 7.77 -17.62
CA HIS A 87 37.44 7.01 -18.82
C HIS A 87 38.41 5.85 -18.57
N GLN A 88 39.41 6.07 -17.70
CA GLN A 88 40.42 5.07 -17.36
C GLN A 88 40.61 5.06 -15.84
N VAL A 89 40.50 3.88 -15.25
CA VAL A 89 40.67 3.69 -13.80
C VAL A 89 41.52 2.45 -13.51
N PRO A 90 42.34 2.46 -12.44
CA PRO A 90 43.04 1.27 -11.96
C PRO A 90 42.07 0.13 -11.59
N ASP A 91 42.60 -1.08 -11.41
CA ASP A 91 41.78 -2.21 -10.96
C ASP A 91 41.33 -2.07 -9.49
N ARG A 92 42.15 -1.40 -8.67
CA ARG A 92 41.82 -1.08 -7.27
C ARG A 92 42.27 0.33 -6.95
N PHE A 93 41.36 1.14 -6.43
CA PHE A 93 41.61 2.55 -6.14
C PHE A 93 40.57 3.12 -5.17
N VAL A 94 40.87 4.30 -4.62
CA VAL A 94 39.90 5.12 -3.88
C VAL A 94 39.46 6.27 -4.75
N LEU A 95 38.17 6.31 -5.09
CA LEU A 95 37.56 7.48 -5.73
C LEU A 95 37.06 8.43 -4.65
N THR A 96 37.53 9.67 -4.66
CA THR A 96 36.99 10.75 -3.83
C THR A 96 36.26 11.77 -4.69
N THR A 97 35.01 12.07 -4.38
CA THR A 97 34.25 13.17 -4.99
C THR A 97 33.74 14.12 -3.92
N GLU A 98 33.64 15.41 -4.26
CA GLU A 98 32.98 16.41 -3.43
C GLU A 98 31.93 17.14 -4.27
N VAL A 99 30.71 17.25 -3.74
CA VAL A 99 29.59 17.92 -4.39
C VAL A 99 28.91 18.90 -3.45
N GLU A 100 28.16 19.84 -4.03
CA GLU A 100 27.23 20.75 -3.33
C GLU A 100 25.79 20.47 -3.76
N ILE A 101 24.88 20.43 -2.80
CA ILE A 101 23.43 20.24 -3.01
C ILE A 101 22.61 21.25 -2.20
N ASP A 102 21.38 21.55 -2.63
CA ASP A 102 20.42 22.46 -1.96
C ASP A 102 19.18 21.70 -1.43
N PRO A 103 19.22 21.20 -0.18
CA PRO A 103 18.09 20.49 0.42
C PRO A 103 16.81 21.33 0.56
N SER A 104 16.91 22.65 0.75
CA SER A 104 15.76 23.54 0.94
C SER A 104 14.94 23.71 -0.33
N ALA A 105 15.60 23.72 -1.48
CA ALA A 105 14.98 23.79 -2.81
C ALA A 105 14.42 22.45 -3.30
N ASN A 106 14.77 21.33 -2.66
CA ASN A 106 14.36 20.00 -3.11
C ASN A 106 12.92 19.64 -2.73
N LYS A 107 11.95 20.14 -3.51
CA LYS A 107 10.51 19.87 -3.32
C LYS A 107 10.03 18.52 -3.89
N ALA A 108 10.92 17.78 -4.54
CA ALA A 108 10.64 16.43 -5.01
C ALA A 108 10.62 15.39 -3.88
N LEU A 109 11.17 15.71 -2.71
CA LEU A 109 11.27 14.84 -1.53
C LEU A 109 12.00 13.50 -1.83
N MET A 110 13.06 13.58 -2.64
CA MET A 110 13.94 12.48 -3.05
C MET A 110 15.40 12.91 -2.91
N GLY A 111 16.28 12.05 -2.41
CA GLY A 111 17.62 12.43 -1.95
C GLY A 111 17.59 13.08 -0.58
N LEU A 112 18.46 14.07 -0.34
CA LEU A 112 18.45 14.90 0.87
C LEU A 112 17.53 16.11 0.66
N TYR A 113 16.60 16.35 1.58
CA TYR A 113 15.66 17.47 1.53
C TYR A 113 15.29 17.98 2.93
N MET A 114 14.52 19.07 2.98
CA MET A 114 14.02 19.67 4.22
C MET A 114 12.53 19.36 4.43
N SER A 115 12.17 18.79 5.60
CA SER A 115 10.79 18.58 6.06
C SER A 115 10.61 19.23 7.44
N GLY A 116 9.70 20.19 7.57
CA GLY A 116 9.44 20.87 8.85
C GLY A 116 10.68 21.50 9.51
N GLY A 117 11.63 22.01 8.72
CA GLY A 117 12.87 22.63 9.22
C GLY A 117 13.98 21.63 9.60
N ARG A 118 13.84 20.36 9.23
CA ARG A 118 14.83 19.29 9.50
C ARG A 118 15.31 18.64 8.22
N PHE A 119 16.52 18.12 8.23
CA PHE A 119 17.05 17.31 7.14
C PHE A 119 16.52 15.87 7.27
N CYS A 120 16.11 15.31 6.15
CA CYS A 120 15.80 13.89 6.02
C CYS A 120 16.08 13.41 4.60
N THR A 121 16.20 12.10 4.43
CA THR A 121 16.48 11.47 3.15
C THR A 121 15.35 10.56 2.69
N GLN A 122 15.23 10.40 1.37
CA GLN A 122 14.53 9.29 0.72
C GLN A 122 15.37 8.81 -0.46
N CYS A 123 15.86 7.57 -0.40
CA CYS A 123 16.81 7.05 -1.38
C CYS A 123 16.20 5.99 -2.30
N GLU A 124 15.11 5.33 -1.92
CA GLU A 124 14.43 4.36 -2.78
C GLU A 124 13.51 5.04 -3.79
N ALA A 125 13.54 4.70 -5.09
CA ALA A 125 14.42 3.70 -5.72
C ALA A 125 15.80 4.26 -6.13
N GLU A 126 15.82 5.51 -6.61
CA GLU A 126 16.98 6.11 -7.28
C GLU A 126 17.29 7.51 -6.73
N GLY A 127 17.10 7.70 -5.42
CA GLY A 127 17.28 8.98 -4.75
C GLY A 127 18.73 9.28 -4.35
N PHE A 128 19.57 8.26 -4.16
CA PHE A 128 20.94 8.45 -3.67
C PHE A 128 21.84 9.19 -4.68
N ARG A 129 21.59 9.02 -5.99
CA ARG A 129 22.26 9.80 -7.05
C ARG A 129 22.01 11.32 -6.99
N THR A 130 21.05 11.77 -6.18
CA THR A 130 20.81 13.20 -5.95
C THR A 130 21.51 13.72 -4.69
N ILE A 131 22.32 12.88 -4.05
CA ILE A 131 23.16 13.20 -2.90
C ILE A 131 24.64 13.24 -3.30
N THR A 132 25.11 12.25 -4.05
CA THR A 132 26.50 12.16 -4.57
C THR A 132 26.56 11.29 -5.82
N PHE A 133 27.71 11.26 -6.50
CA PHE A 133 27.95 10.35 -7.62
C PHE A 133 28.14 8.91 -7.12
N PHE A 134 27.29 7.99 -7.56
CA PHE A 134 27.31 6.59 -7.11
C PHE A 134 26.75 5.64 -8.19
N PRO A 135 27.15 4.35 -8.24
CA PRO A 135 26.42 3.36 -9.04
C PRO A 135 25.08 3.03 -8.35
N ASP A 136 24.07 3.86 -8.57
CA ASP A 136 22.82 3.87 -7.82
C ASP A 136 21.86 2.78 -8.31
N ARG A 137 22.25 1.53 -8.03
CA ARG A 137 21.59 0.27 -8.38
C ARG A 137 21.70 -0.75 -7.23
N PRO A 138 20.70 -1.63 -7.03
CA PRO A 138 20.56 -2.37 -5.77
C PRO A 138 21.46 -3.63 -5.64
N ASP A 139 22.10 -4.08 -6.71
CA ASP A 139 23.13 -5.13 -6.68
C ASP A 139 24.54 -4.64 -6.29
N VAL A 140 24.73 -3.33 -6.11
CA VAL A 140 25.99 -2.78 -5.58
C VAL A 140 25.87 -2.59 -4.07
N LEU A 141 26.42 -3.56 -3.33
CA LEU A 141 26.40 -3.57 -1.86
C LEU A 141 27.69 -2.99 -1.29
N SER A 142 27.57 -2.04 -0.37
CA SER A 142 28.72 -1.40 0.28
C SER A 142 28.53 -1.27 1.79
N ARG A 143 29.62 -1.30 2.56
CA ARG A 143 29.61 -0.93 3.99
C ARG A 143 29.76 0.57 4.13
N TYR A 144 28.93 1.20 4.96
CA TYR A 144 28.86 2.67 5.06
C TYR A 144 29.43 3.17 6.38
N THR A 145 30.27 4.20 6.28
CA THR A 145 30.67 5.06 7.40
C THR A 145 30.27 6.49 7.09
N VAL A 146 29.53 7.14 7.98
CA VAL A 146 28.88 8.42 7.71
C VAL A 146 29.22 9.41 8.81
N ARG A 147 29.95 10.46 8.45
CA ARG A 147 30.19 11.64 9.31
C ARG A 147 29.20 12.73 8.95
N ILE A 148 28.49 13.25 9.93
CA ILE A 148 27.55 14.35 9.78
C ILE A 148 28.06 15.51 10.63
N GLU A 149 28.11 16.70 10.05
CA GLU A 149 28.42 17.95 10.73
C GLU A 149 27.30 18.95 10.49
N ALA A 150 26.82 19.60 11.54
CA ALA A 150 25.77 20.61 11.46
C ALA A 150 25.91 21.68 12.53
N ASP A 151 25.13 22.74 12.41
CA ASP A 151 24.90 23.70 13.51
C ASP A 151 24.22 23.00 14.70
N LYS A 152 24.54 23.39 15.93
CA LYS A 152 23.96 22.81 17.16
C LYS A 152 22.43 22.95 17.26
N ALA A 153 21.81 23.82 16.48
CA ALA A 153 20.36 23.86 16.34
C ALA A 153 19.77 22.54 15.82
N PHE A 154 20.55 21.73 15.11
CA PHE A 154 20.19 20.37 14.69
C PHE A 154 20.69 19.35 15.71
N ALA A 155 20.10 19.35 16.92
CA ALA A 155 20.63 18.61 18.07
C ALA A 155 20.86 17.11 17.87
N HIS A 156 20.07 16.44 17.03
CA HIS A 156 20.28 15.04 16.67
C HIS A 156 20.83 14.94 15.25
N LEU A 157 21.91 14.17 15.09
CA LEU A 157 22.52 13.81 13.81
C LEU A 157 22.54 12.28 13.68
N LEU A 158 21.64 11.72 12.87
CA LEU A 158 21.36 10.29 12.79
C LEU A 158 21.70 9.74 11.40
N SER A 159 22.26 8.54 11.36
CA SER A 159 22.47 7.75 10.14
C SER A 159 22.35 6.25 10.49
N ASN A 160 22.36 5.37 9.48
CA ASN A 160 22.31 3.92 9.67
C ASN A 160 23.41 3.39 10.61
N GLY A 161 23.12 2.30 11.33
CA GLY A 161 24.08 1.56 12.13
C GLY A 161 24.29 2.11 13.54
N ASN A 162 25.53 2.01 14.03
CA ASN A 162 25.91 2.37 15.40
C ASN A 162 26.72 3.68 15.43
N LEU A 163 26.49 4.48 16.48
CA LEU A 163 27.27 5.70 16.74
C LEU A 163 28.69 5.32 17.19
N LEU A 164 29.69 5.70 16.42
CA LEU A 164 31.10 5.44 16.70
C LEU A 164 31.76 6.59 17.48
N ASP A 165 31.47 7.83 17.08
CA ASP A 165 32.09 9.02 17.65
C ASP A 165 31.13 10.22 17.54
N SER A 166 31.25 11.17 18.46
CA SER A 166 30.50 12.43 18.41
C SER A 166 31.26 13.49 19.19
N GLY A 167 31.11 14.75 18.79
CA GLY A 167 31.83 15.82 19.45
C GLY A 167 31.48 17.20 18.95
N GLU A 168 32.11 18.18 19.59
CA GLU A 168 31.91 19.59 19.31
C GLU A 168 32.90 20.10 18.27
N LEU A 169 32.47 21.05 17.45
CA LEU A 169 33.30 21.76 16.48
C LEU A 169 33.33 23.27 16.79
N GLU A 170 34.29 23.97 16.20
CA GLU A 170 34.33 25.43 16.26
C GLU A 170 33.09 26.06 15.60
N GLY A 171 32.80 27.32 15.95
CA GLY A 171 31.72 28.07 15.31
C GLY A 171 30.30 27.61 15.68
N GLY A 172 30.12 26.89 16.79
CA GLY A 172 28.79 26.46 17.24
C GLY A 172 28.24 25.24 16.49
N ARG A 173 29.11 24.49 15.81
CA ARG A 173 28.78 23.23 15.13
C ARG A 173 29.13 22.02 16.00
N HIS A 174 28.63 20.86 15.61
CA HIS A 174 28.97 19.57 16.20
C HIS A 174 28.97 18.47 15.14
N PHE A 175 29.41 17.26 15.50
CA PHE A 175 29.43 16.12 14.60
C PHE A 175 29.00 14.81 15.25
N ALA A 176 28.57 13.86 14.40
CA ALA A 176 28.38 12.45 14.73
C ALA A 176 28.95 11.57 13.62
N VAL A 177 29.58 10.45 13.98
CA VAL A 177 30.12 9.45 13.06
C VAL A 177 29.40 8.13 13.30
N TRP A 178 28.78 7.61 12.25
CA TRP A 178 27.99 6.37 12.25
C TRP A 178 28.66 5.30 11.39
N ASN A 179 28.54 4.05 11.78
CA ASN A 179 28.98 2.91 10.98
C ASN A 179 27.93 1.81 10.97
N ASP A 180 27.59 1.37 9.76
CA ASP A 180 26.77 0.19 9.53
C ASP A 180 27.67 -0.96 9.03
N PRO A 181 27.81 -2.04 9.81
CA PRO A 181 28.70 -3.15 9.46
C PRO A 181 28.16 -4.00 8.30
N PHE A 182 26.87 -3.92 7.99
CA PHE A 182 26.26 -4.74 6.95
C PHE A 182 26.42 -4.08 5.56
N PRO A 183 26.92 -4.81 4.56
CA PRO A 183 26.86 -4.36 3.18
C PRO A 183 25.39 -4.13 2.77
N LYS A 184 25.10 -2.95 2.23
CA LYS A 184 23.76 -2.60 1.77
C LYS A 184 23.81 -1.82 0.45
N PRO A 185 22.74 -1.87 -0.36
CA PRO A 185 22.58 -0.97 -1.49
C PRO A 185 22.32 0.47 -1.04
N ALA A 186 22.60 1.41 -1.94
CA ALA A 186 22.47 2.85 -1.67
C ALA A 186 21.04 3.30 -1.34
N TYR A 187 20.01 2.60 -1.84
CA TYR A 187 18.61 2.94 -1.54
C TYR A 187 18.25 2.81 -0.05
N LEU A 188 19.01 2.01 0.72
CA LEU A 188 18.84 1.83 2.17
C LEU A 188 19.61 2.85 3.01
N PHE A 189 20.35 3.78 2.39
CA PHE A 189 20.99 4.88 3.10
C PHE A 189 19.95 5.84 3.69
N ALA A 190 20.17 6.24 4.94
CA ALA A 190 19.40 7.29 5.59
C ALA A 190 20.27 8.30 6.35
N LEU A 191 19.85 9.55 6.32
CA LEU A 191 20.37 10.64 7.16
C LEU A 191 19.20 11.48 7.68
N VAL A 192 19.21 11.79 8.97
CA VAL A 192 18.28 12.73 9.60
C VAL A 192 19.06 13.70 10.48
N ALA A 193 18.73 14.99 10.40
CA ALA A 193 19.28 16.00 11.30
C ALA A 193 18.23 17.03 11.75
N GLY A 194 18.09 17.25 13.06
CA GLY A 194 17.08 18.16 13.60
C GLY A 194 16.89 18.14 15.12
N GLN A 195 16.07 19.10 15.58
CA GLN A 195 15.56 19.10 16.95
C GLN A 195 14.36 18.15 17.06
N LEU A 196 14.53 17.10 17.87
CA LEU A 196 13.58 15.98 18.01
C LEU A 196 13.44 15.63 19.49
N ASP A 197 12.25 15.21 19.90
CA ASP A 197 12.08 14.45 21.13
C ASP A 197 12.30 12.97 20.84
N VAL A 198 12.70 12.21 21.86
CA VAL A 198 12.94 10.78 21.73
C VAL A 198 12.12 10.01 22.76
N LEU A 199 11.43 8.97 22.28
CA LEU A 199 10.89 7.91 23.12
C LEU A 199 11.86 6.72 23.07
N GLU A 200 12.42 6.35 24.22
CA GLU A 200 13.40 5.27 24.34
C GLU A 200 12.77 4.06 25.04
N ASP A 201 13.12 2.86 24.57
CA ASP A 201 12.78 1.58 25.19
C ASP A 201 13.85 0.53 24.81
N SER A 202 13.62 -0.73 25.12
CA SER A 202 14.50 -1.84 24.76
C SER A 202 13.73 -3.11 24.42
N PHE A 203 14.40 -4.00 23.70
CA PHE A 203 13.93 -5.36 23.42
C PHE A 203 15.06 -6.35 23.65
N VAL A 204 14.74 -7.54 24.17
CA VAL A 204 15.70 -8.63 24.32
C VAL A 204 15.33 -9.73 23.34
N THR A 205 16.24 -10.05 22.42
CA THR A 205 15.97 -11.05 21.38
C THR A 205 15.91 -12.46 21.95
N MET A 206 15.42 -13.41 21.14
CA MET A 206 15.36 -14.83 21.46
C MET A 206 16.72 -15.45 21.82
N SER A 207 17.84 -14.88 21.35
CA SER A 207 19.20 -15.30 21.73
C SER A 207 19.79 -14.54 22.93
N GLY A 208 19.08 -13.53 23.45
CA GLY A 208 19.48 -12.72 24.59
C GLY A 208 20.20 -11.41 24.24
N ARG A 209 20.23 -10.99 22.96
CA ARG A 209 20.78 -9.68 22.57
C ARG A 209 19.88 -8.57 23.10
N ALA A 210 20.45 -7.60 23.79
CA ALA A 210 19.73 -6.37 24.16
C ALA A 210 19.80 -5.37 23.00
N VAL A 211 18.64 -4.93 22.52
CA VAL A 211 18.49 -3.95 21.44
C VAL A 211 17.90 -2.67 22.03
N ALA A 212 18.59 -1.54 21.84
CA ALA A 212 18.05 -0.24 22.18
C ALA A 212 17.04 0.19 21.11
N LEU A 213 15.87 0.68 21.52
CA LEU A 213 14.83 1.17 20.62
C LEU A 213 14.64 2.67 20.81
N LYS A 214 14.64 3.44 19.72
CA LYS A 214 14.43 4.89 19.77
C LYS A 214 13.45 5.33 18.71
N VAL A 215 12.38 6.01 19.12
CA VAL A 215 11.44 6.67 18.22
C VAL A 215 11.59 8.18 18.36
N PHE A 216 12.10 8.81 17.32
CA PHE A 216 12.32 10.26 17.25
C PHE A 216 11.12 10.94 16.60
N VAL A 217 10.65 12.00 17.24
CA VAL A 217 9.44 12.73 16.82
C VAL A 217 9.62 14.24 17.02
N ASP A 218 8.66 15.02 16.52
CA ASP A 218 8.62 16.45 16.80
C ASP A 218 8.59 16.73 18.33
N PRO A 219 9.22 17.83 18.79
CA PRO A 219 9.15 18.24 20.19
C PRO A 219 7.72 18.29 20.74
N GLY A 220 7.50 17.71 21.91
CA GLY A 220 6.21 17.56 22.57
C GLY A 220 5.39 16.34 22.14
N MET A 221 5.83 15.57 21.12
CA MET A 221 5.03 14.47 20.56
C MET A 221 5.43 13.08 21.04
N ALA A 222 6.51 12.92 21.83
CA ALA A 222 7.00 11.60 22.28
C ALA A 222 5.92 10.70 22.91
N PRO A 223 4.98 11.21 23.75
CA PRO A 223 3.90 10.37 24.27
C PRO A 223 2.99 9.75 23.20
N ARG A 224 2.81 10.44 22.05
CA ARG A 224 1.98 9.94 20.94
C ARG A 224 2.67 8.81 20.14
N ALA A 225 3.95 8.54 20.37
CA ALA A 225 4.69 7.45 19.74
C ALA A 225 4.64 6.12 20.52
N ALA A 226 3.98 6.10 21.68
CA ALA A 226 3.96 4.92 22.56
C ALA A 226 3.39 3.67 21.88
N TYR A 227 2.34 3.81 21.06
CA TYR A 227 1.75 2.68 20.34
C TYR A 227 2.65 2.17 19.20
N ALA A 228 3.40 3.05 18.54
CA ALA A 228 4.40 2.63 17.54
C ALA A 228 5.55 1.85 18.20
N MET A 229 6.03 2.28 19.37
CA MET A 229 7.04 1.55 20.15
C MET A 229 6.52 0.16 20.59
N ASP A 230 5.27 0.08 21.06
CA ASP A 230 4.64 -1.21 21.38
C ASP A 230 4.53 -2.12 20.15
N SER A 231 4.06 -1.57 19.03
CA SER A 231 3.93 -2.30 17.76
C SER A 231 5.28 -2.85 17.31
N LEU A 232 6.36 -2.04 17.37
CA LEU A 232 7.71 -2.47 17.04
C LEU A 232 8.14 -3.68 17.87
N LYS A 233 7.94 -3.66 19.19
CA LYS A 233 8.29 -4.79 20.07
C LYS A 233 7.48 -6.05 19.74
N ARG A 234 6.20 -5.91 19.40
CA ARG A 234 5.36 -7.03 18.97
C ARG A 234 5.81 -7.58 17.61
N SER A 235 6.21 -6.73 16.67
CA SER A 235 6.78 -7.14 15.38
C SER A 235 8.09 -7.90 15.58
N MET A 236 9.00 -7.39 16.42
CA MET A 236 10.25 -8.07 16.78
C MET A 236 9.98 -9.46 17.35
N LYS A 237 9.06 -9.54 18.31
CA LYS A 237 8.71 -10.79 18.98
C LYS A 237 8.07 -11.79 18.03
N TRP A 238 7.12 -11.33 17.20
CA TRP A 238 6.40 -12.17 16.28
C TRP A 238 7.32 -12.74 15.19
N ASP A 239 8.29 -11.96 14.70
CA ASP A 239 9.22 -12.45 13.67
C ASP A 239 10.15 -13.56 14.18
N GLU A 240 10.53 -13.50 15.46
CA GLU A 240 11.25 -14.57 16.14
C GLU A 240 10.40 -15.85 16.22
N GLU A 241 9.12 -15.73 16.55
CA GLU A 241 8.23 -16.88 16.74
C GLU A 241 7.79 -17.49 15.39
N ALA A 242 7.36 -16.66 14.45
CA ALA A 242 6.79 -17.10 13.18
C ALA A 242 7.85 -17.45 12.12
N PHE A 243 8.98 -16.73 12.09
CA PHE A 243 10.03 -16.88 11.07
C PHE A 243 11.42 -17.18 11.65
N GLY A 244 11.59 -17.22 12.98
CA GLY A 244 12.89 -17.48 13.60
C GLY A 244 13.91 -16.39 13.29
N ARG A 245 13.47 -15.14 13.06
CA ARG A 245 14.30 -14.01 12.64
C ARG A 245 14.42 -13.01 13.79
N GLU A 246 15.64 -12.86 14.32
CA GLU A 246 15.96 -11.82 15.29
C GLU A 246 16.55 -10.58 14.60
N TYR A 247 16.49 -9.43 15.29
CA TYR A 247 17.17 -8.21 14.83
C TYR A 247 18.69 -8.33 14.96
N ASP A 248 19.42 -7.70 14.04
CA ASP A 248 20.83 -7.96 13.78
C ASP A 248 21.80 -6.80 14.11
N LEU A 249 21.28 -5.66 14.60
CA LEU A 249 22.06 -4.53 15.15
C LEU A 249 21.78 -4.35 16.65
N ASP A 250 22.47 -3.39 17.27
CA ASP A 250 22.35 -3.07 18.71
C ASP A 250 21.34 -1.94 18.98
N LEU A 251 20.99 -1.19 17.94
CA LEU A 251 20.10 -0.04 17.96
C LEU A 251 19.11 -0.10 16.80
N PHE A 252 17.83 0.13 17.10
CA PHE A 252 16.77 0.33 16.11
C PHE A 252 16.19 1.74 16.28
N MET A 253 16.26 2.56 15.22
CA MET A 253 15.74 3.91 15.22
C MET A 253 14.58 4.05 14.25
N ILE A 254 13.57 4.81 14.67
CA ILE A 254 12.46 5.26 13.84
C ILE A 254 12.40 6.78 13.91
N VAL A 255 12.22 7.47 12.78
CA VAL A 255 12.02 8.92 12.73
C VAL A 255 10.70 9.27 12.07
N ALA A 256 9.86 10.05 12.76
CA ALA A 256 8.65 10.63 12.18
C ALA A 256 8.97 11.93 11.42
N VAL A 257 8.59 11.99 10.14
CA VAL A 257 8.71 13.20 9.29
C VAL A 257 7.33 13.63 8.77
N ARG A 258 7.15 14.93 8.52
CA ARG A 258 5.85 15.49 8.11
C ARG A 258 5.61 15.34 6.61
N ASP A 259 6.62 15.67 5.81
CA ASP A 259 6.52 15.72 4.36
C ASP A 259 7.23 14.50 3.76
N PHE A 260 6.46 13.47 3.38
CA PHE A 260 6.99 12.22 2.84
C PHE A 260 6.11 11.71 1.70
N ASN A 261 6.71 11.40 0.55
CA ASN A 261 5.99 10.90 -0.64
C ASN A 261 5.44 9.47 -0.42
N PHE A 262 6.12 8.68 0.41
CA PHE A 262 5.77 7.30 0.71
C PHE A 262 5.08 7.18 2.08
N GLY A 263 4.77 5.95 2.49
CA GLY A 263 4.26 5.68 3.83
C GLY A 263 5.40 5.71 4.84
N ALA A 264 6.29 4.74 4.72
CA ALA A 264 7.53 4.62 5.48
C ALA A 264 8.62 4.02 4.59
N MET A 265 9.81 3.85 5.15
CA MET A 265 10.99 3.34 4.44
C MET A 265 11.88 2.55 5.40
N GLU A 266 12.35 1.38 4.94
CA GLU A 266 13.04 0.36 5.71
C GLU A 266 14.55 0.61 5.91
N ASN A 267 15.01 1.86 5.84
CA ASN A 267 16.45 2.17 5.85
C ASN A 267 17.14 1.48 7.05
N LYS A 268 18.21 0.71 6.78
CA LYS A 268 18.80 -0.22 7.75
C LYS A 268 19.09 0.44 9.11
N GLY A 269 18.33 0.06 10.13
CA GLY A 269 18.45 0.55 11.51
C GLY A 269 18.04 2.01 11.77
N LEU A 270 17.54 2.72 10.75
CA LEU A 270 17.05 4.11 10.85
C LEU A 270 15.85 4.32 9.94
N ASN A 271 14.74 3.67 10.25
CA ASN A 271 13.55 3.77 9.41
C ASN A 271 12.94 5.18 9.47
N ILE A 272 12.46 5.67 8.34
CA ILE A 272 11.83 6.99 8.22
C ILE A 272 10.35 6.81 7.87
N PHE A 273 9.47 7.42 8.64
CA PHE A 273 8.02 7.28 8.50
C PHE A 273 7.35 8.62 8.32
N ASN A 274 6.30 8.66 7.50
CA ASN A 274 5.32 9.74 7.59
C ASN A 274 4.71 9.75 9.00
N SER A 275 4.65 10.93 9.63
CA SER A 275 4.13 11.12 10.98
C SER A 275 2.72 10.57 11.19
N SER A 276 1.89 10.50 10.13
CA SER A 276 0.57 9.88 10.17
C SER A 276 0.59 8.37 10.46
N LEU A 277 1.74 7.72 10.33
CA LEU A 277 1.97 6.29 10.54
C LEU A 277 2.80 6.00 11.80
N LEU A 278 2.93 6.98 12.70
CA LEU A 278 3.58 6.77 14.01
C LEU A 278 2.86 7.44 15.17
N LEU A 279 2.26 8.61 14.96
CA LEU A 279 1.70 9.41 16.04
C LEU A 279 0.22 9.06 16.26
N ALA A 280 -0.10 8.56 17.44
CA ALA A 280 -1.46 8.23 17.83
C ALA A 280 -1.79 8.65 19.26
N ALA A 281 -2.98 9.22 19.41
CA ALA A 281 -3.67 9.44 20.68
C ALA A 281 -5.16 9.18 20.46
N PRO A 282 -5.93 8.75 21.48
CA PRO A 282 -7.35 8.44 21.32
C PRO A 282 -8.15 9.60 20.71
N GLU A 283 -7.78 10.84 21.03
CA GLU A 283 -8.48 12.03 20.58
C GLU A 283 -8.09 12.46 19.16
N THR A 284 -7.00 11.94 18.58
CA THR A 284 -6.47 12.38 17.27
C THR A 284 -6.38 11.27 16.22
N ALA A 285 -6.30 10.00 16.66
CA ALA A 285 -6.13 8.83 15.82
C ALA A 285 -7.34 7.90 15.93
N THR A 286 -7.84 7.45 14.78
CA THR A 286 -8.89 6.44 14.64
C THR A 286 -8.31 5.05 14.81
N ASP A 287 -9.17 4.05 15.02
CA ASP A 287 -8.76 2.64 15.05
C ASP A 287 -8.07 2.19 13.78
N LEU A 288 -8.47 2.75 12.63
CA LEU A 288 -7.81 2.50 11.36
C LEU A 288 -6.40 3.10 11.33
N ASP A 289 -6.16 4.24 11.99
CA ASP A 289 -4.80 4.79 12.11
C ASP A 289 -3.95 3.91 13.03
N TYR A 290 -4.49 3.45 14.17
CA TYR A 290 -3.80 2.48 15.04
C TYR A 290 -3.46 1.19 14.27
N GLU A 291 -4.41 0.63 13.52
CA GLU A 291 -4.17 -0.54 12.68
C GLU A 291 -3.10 -0.31 11.60
N ARG A 292 -3.12 0.85 10.95
CA ARG A 292 -2.10 1.21 9.97
C ARG A 292 -0.73 1.39 10.59
N ILE A 293 -0.63 2.02 11.77
CA ILE A 293 0.64 2.13 12.51
C ILE A 293 1.17 0.74 12.83
N GLU A 294 0.34 -0.14 13.37
CA GLU A 294 0.72 -1.51 13.71
C GLU A 294 1.23 -2.29 12.49
N GLY A 295 0.48 -2.28 11.39
CA GLY A 295 0.84 -2.99 10.17
C GLY A 295 2.11 -2.43 9.50
N VAL A 296 2.22 -1.09 9.36
CA VAL A 296 3.37 -0.49 8.68
C VAL A 296 4.64 -0.57 9.52
N VAL A 297 4.57 -0.40 10.85
CA VAL A 297 5.74 -0.62 11.71
C VAL A 297 6.25 -2.06 11.60
N ALA A 298 5.33 -3.03 11.50
CA ALA A 298 5.69 -4.42 11.28
C ALA A 298 6.31 -4.65 9.90
N HIS A 299 5.71 -4.13 8.84
CA HIS A 299 6.21 -4.18 7.47
C HIS A 299 7.67 -3.70 7.37
N GLU A 300 7.91 -2.49 7.85
CA GLU A 300 9.21 -1.83 7.90
C GLU A 300 10.25 -2.60 8.74
N TYR A 301 9.82 -3.23 9.84
CA TYR A 301 10.69 -4.10 10.63
C TYR A 301 11.02 -5.40 9.88
N PHE A 302 10.05 -6.03 9.23
CA PHE A 302 10.22 -7.29 8.51
C PHE A 302 11.17 -7.17 7.32
N HIS A 303 11.19 -6.02 6.64
CA HIS A 303 12.18 -5.70 5.62
C HIS A 303 13.64 -5.81 6.11
N ASN A 304 13.90 -5.75 7.43
CA ASN A 304 15.24 -6.01 7.96
C ASN A 304 15.85 -7.33 7.44
N TRP A 305 15.01 -8.34 7.21
CA TRP A 305 15.40 -9.59 6.56
C TRP A 305 15.01 -9.65 5.07
N THR A 306 13.77 -9.34 4.72
CA THR A 306 13.23 -9.47 3.35
C THR A 306 13.24 -8.15 2.60
N GLY A 307 14.43 -7.62 2.35
CA GLY A 307 14.66 -6.32 1.71
C GLY A 307 16.07 -5.82 1.99
N ASN A 308 16.51 -5.94 3.25
CA ASN A 308 17.80 -5.42 3.69
C ASN A 308 18.90 -6.48 3.69
N ARG A 309 18.76 -7.53 4.51
CA ARG A 309 19.75 -8.62 4.55
C ARG A 309 19.76 -9.42 3.25
N ILE A 310 18.59 -9.60 2.64
CA ILE A 310 18.46 -10.15 1.30
C ILE A 310 17.70 -9.12 0.47
N THR A 311 18.39 -8.51 -0.48
CA THR A 311 17.85 -7.40 -1.29
C THR A 311 17.55 -7.80 -2.73
N CYS A 312 17.05 -6.88 -3.53
CA CYS A 312 16.76 -7.08 -4.95
C CYS A 312 18.01 -6.90 -5.81
N ARG A 313 18.29 -7.81 -6.76
CA ARG A 313 19.38 -7.66 -7.74
C ARG A 313 19.18 -6.44 -8.65
N ASP A 314 17.94 -6.21 -9.04
CA ASP A 314 17.52 -5.10 -9.87
C ASP A 314 16.07 -4.76 -9.53
N TRP A 315 15.62 -3.59 -9.95
CA TRP A 315 14.30 -3.08 -9.61
C TRP A 315 13.13 -3.89 -10.21
N PHE A 316 13.37 -4.76 -11.20
CA PHE A 316 12.33 -5.69 -11.65
C PHE A 316 12.02 -6.75 -10.59
N GLN A 317 12.98 -7.02 -9.68
CA GLN A 317 12.79 -7.93 -8.57
C GLN A 317 12.09 -7.27 -7.36
N LEU A 318 11.55 -6.05 -7.49
CA LEU A 318 10.86 -5.35 -6.38
C LEU A 318 9.77 -6.22 -5.73
N CYS A 319 9.03 -6.98 -6.55
CA CYS A 319 8.02 -7.93 -6.08
C CYS A 319 8.53 -9.02 -5.12
N LEU A 320 9.84 -9.29 -5.11
CA LEU A 320 10.44 -10.22 -4.16
C LEU A 320 10.44 -9.63 -2.75
N LYS A 321 10.99 -8.42 -2.57
CA LYS A 321 11.02 -7.78 -1.24
C LYS A 321 9.60 -7.41 -0.80
N GLU A 322 8.82 -6.85 -1.71
CA GLU A 322 7.51 -6.31 -1.37
C GLU A 322 6.46 -7.38 -1.19
N GLY A 323 6.31 -8.30 -2.15
CA GLY A 323 5.31 -9.36 -2.04
C GLY A 323 5.54 -10.24 -0.80
N LEU A 324 6.79 -10.56 -0.48
CA LEU A 324 7.12 -11.32 0.71
C LEU A 324 6.89 -10.53 2.01
N THR A 325 7.23 -9.24 2.04
CA THR A 325 7.07 -8.41 3.24
C THR A 325 5.61 -8.07 3.51
N VAL A 326 4.82 -7.78 2.47
CA VAL A 326 3.36 -7.62 2.56
C VAL A 326 2.70 -8.91 3.06
N PHE A 327 3.13 -10.07 2.56
CA PHE A 327 2.63 -11.34 3.08
C PHE A 327 2.92 -11.50 4.60
N ARG A 328 4.08 -11.03 5.06
CA ARG A 328 4.48 -11.10 6.48
C ARG A 328 3.68 -10.13 7.33
N ASP A 329 3.48 -8.89 6.91
CA ASP A 329 2.66 -7.90 7.64
C ASP A 329 1.18 -8.28 7.72
N GLN A 330 0.62 -8.88 6.68
CA GLN A 330 -0.75 -9.36 6.67
C GLN A 330 -0.89 -10.55 7.62
N SER A 331 0.13 -11.43 7.65
CA SER A 331 0.17 -12.56 8.57
C SER A 331 0.28 -12.10 10.04
N PHE A 332 1.13 -11.10 10.31
CA PHE A 332 1.22 -10.48 11.63
C PHE A 332 -0.11 -9.84 12.05
N SER A 333 -0.70 -9.03 11.17
CA SER A 333 -1.97 -8.34 11.44
C SER A 333 -3.12 -9.32 11.64
N ALA A 334 -3.12 -10.46 10.93
CA ALA A 334 -4.07 -11.56 11.14
C ALA A 334 -3.94 -12.17 12.55
N ASP A 335 -2.72 -12.41 13.03
CA ASP A 335 -2.48 -12.92 14.39
C ASP A 335 -2.83 -11.89 15.48
N MET A 336 -2.66 -10.59 15.21
CA MET A 336 -2.97 -9.51 16.15
C MET A 336 -4.46 -9.17 16.21
N ARG A 337 -5.16 -9.20 15.06
CA ARG A 337 -6.51 -8.62 14.90
C ARG A 337 -7.58 -9.59 14.41
N GLY A 338 -7.21 -10.84 14.10
CA GLY A 338 -8.13 -11.90 13.67
C GLY A 338 -8.04 -12.20 12.18
N GLU A 339 -7.79 -13.46 11.85
CA GLU A 339 -7.49 -13.94 10.49
C GLU A 339 -8.59 -13.61 9.47
N ALA A 340 -9.86 -13.90 9.78
CA ALA A 340 -10.96 -13.67 8.85
C ALA A 340 -11.15 -12.17 8.54
N VAL A 341 -11.07 -11.31 9.56
CA VAL A 341 -11.24 -9.87 9.41
C VAL A 341 -10.10 -9.29 8.59
N GLN A 342 -8.85 -9.68 8.90
CA GLN A 342 -7.69 -9.27 8.13
C GLN A 342 -7.80 -9.71 6.69
N ARG A 343 -8.15 -10.99 6.46
CA ARG A 343 -8.25 -11.55 5.11
C ARG A 343 -9.29 -10.83 4.25
N ILE A 344 -10.45 -10.50 4.83
CA ILE A 344 -11.47 -9.72 4.14
C ILE A 344 -10.93 -8.34 3.75
N LYS A 345 -10.24 -7.65 4.67
CA LYS A 345 -9.65 -6.33 4.40
C LYS A 345 -8.61 -6.38 3.28
N ASP A 346 -7.72 -7.36 3.32
CA ASP A 346 -6.67 -7.56 2.30
C ASP A 346 -7.29 -7.76 0.91
N VAL A 347 -8.28 -8.67 0.81
CA VAL A 347 -8.93 -8.98 -0.47
C VAL A 347 -9.76 -7.82 -0.99
N LYS A 348 -10.44 -7.07 -0.10
CA LYS A 348 -11.12 -5.82 -0.48
C LYS A 348 -10.14 -4.80 -1.05
N ALA A 349 -9.01 -4.59 -0.38
CA ALA A 349 -7.98 -3.66 -0.85
C ALA A 349 -7.37 -4.09 -2.19
N LEU A 350 -7.07 -5.39 -2.34
CA LEU A 350 -6.59 -5.99 -3.58
C LEU A 350 -7.59 -5.78 -4.72
N ARG A 351 -8.86 -6.14 -4.56
CA ARG A 351 -9.86 -5.97 -5.63
C ARG A 351 -10.09 -4.51 -6.01
N ALA A 352 -10.16 -3.62 -5.02
CA ALA A 352 -10.42 -2.21 -5.26
C ALA A 352 -9.30 -1.52 -6.07
N ARG A 353 -8.04 -1.94 -5.88
CA ARG A 353 -6.88 -1.30 -6.53
C ARG A 353 -6.26 -2.18 -7.62
N GLN A 354 -5.88 -3.39 -7.25
CA GLN A 354 -5.12 -4.28 -8.10
C GLN A 354 -5.94 -4.84 -9.26
N PHE A 355 -7.18 -5.27 -9.04
CA PHE A 355 -8.02 -5.78 -10.15
C PHE A 355 -8.38 -4.66 -11.14
N ALA A 356 -8.60 -3.44 -10.64
CA ALA A 356 -8.80 -2.26 -11.48
C ALA A 356 -7.55 -1.95 -12.34
N GLU A 357 -6.36 -2.02 -11.74
CA GLU A 357 -5.08 -1.85 -12.44
C GLU A 357 -4.85 -2.93 -13.51
N ASP A 358 -5.06 -4.20 -13.18
CA ASP A 358 -4.87 -5.35 -14.08
C ASP A 358 -5.88 -5.39 -15.24
N ALA A 359 -7.07 -4.80 -15.06
CA ALA A 359 -8.08 -4.64 -16.11
C ALA A 359 -7.85 -3.38 -16.97
N GLY A 360 -7.01 -2.46 -16.50
CA GLY A 360 -6.78 -1.16 -17.13
C GLY A 360 -5.61 -1.15 -18.12
N PRO A 361 -5.38 -0.01 -18.78
CA PRO A 361 -4.23 0.17 -19.68
C PRO A 361 -2.88 0.17 -18.95
N LEU A 362 -2.89 0.29 -17.63
CA LEU A 362 -1.70 0.25 -16.77
C LEU A 362 -1.29 -1.17 -16.36
N ALA A 363 -2.05 -2.20 -16.78
CA ALA A 363 -1.78 -3.59 -16.44
C ALA A 363 -0.34 -4.00 -16.74
N HIS A 364 0.30 -4.63 -15.76
CA HIS A 364 1.65 -5.15 -15.87
C HIS A 364 1.76 -6.43 -15.03
N PRO A 365 2.70 -7.34 -15.34
CA PRO A 365 2.92 -8.50 -14.51
C PRO A 365 3.56 -8.09 -13.16
N VAL A 366 3.48 -8.98 -12.16
CA VAL A 366 4.08 -8.80 -10.84
C VAL A 366 5.60 -8.55 -10.94
N ARG A 367 6.26 -9.20 -11.91
CA ARG A 367 7.61 -8.86 -12.35
C ARG A 367 7.57 -8.23 -13.73
N PRO A 368 7.59 -6.89 -13.85
CA PRO A 368 7.65 -6.21 -15.13
C PRO A 368 8.87 -6.62 -15.96
N SER A 369 8.77 -6.50 -17.29
CA SER A 369 9.90 -6.71 -18.20
C SER A 369 10.55 -5.41 -18.70
N SER A 370 9.89 -4.26 -18.51
CA SER A 370 10.42 -2.94 -18.84
C SER A 370 9.71 -1.78 -18.10
N TYR A 371 10.37 -0.62 -17.96
CA TYR A 371 9.80 0.65 -17.47
C TYR A 371 10.47 1.89 -18.06
N LEU A 372 9.82 3.06 -17.94
CA LEU A 372 10.48 4.36 -18.08
C LEU A 372 10.94 4.93 -16.73
N LYS A 373 10.08 4.92 -15.71
CA LYS A 373 10.45 5.29 -14.33
C LYS A 373 10.02 4.21 -13.34
N ILE A 374 10.95 3.77 -12.50
CA ILE A 374 10.70 2.75 -11.49
C ILE A 374 9.69 3.20 -10.43
N ASP A 375 9.63 4.50 -10.12
CA ASP A 375 8.68 5.08 -9.16
C ASP A 375 7.21 4.77 -9.50
N ASN A 376 6.91 4.50 -10.78
CA ASN A 376 5.58 4.14 -11.25
C ASN A 376 5.21 2.66 -10.98
N PHE A 377 6.13 1.86 -10.46
CA PHE A 377 5.93 0.44 -10.12
C PHE A 377 5.78 0.15 -8.62
N TYR A 378 5.60 1.19 -7.81
CA TYR A 378 5.10 1.05 -6.44
C TYR A 378 3.57 0.85 -6.45
N THR A 379 3.13 -0.26 -7.05
CA THR A 379 1.73 -0.54 -7.40
C THR A 379 1.11 -1.67 -6.59
N ALA A 380 -0.22 -1.73 -6.57
CA ALA A 380 -0.94 -2.82 -5.91
C ALA A 380 -0.62 -4.18 -6.57
N THR A 381 -0.26 -4.22 -7.85
CA THR A 381 0.16 -5.46 -8.52
C THR A 381 1.49 -5.99 -7.98
N ILE A 382 2.47 -5.14 -7.68
CA ILE A 382 3.76 -5.58 -7.14
C ILE A 382 3.66 -5.95 -5.65
N TYR A 383 2.90 -5.19 -4.88
CA TYR A 383 2.74 -5.37 -3.43
C TYR A 383 1.69 -6.44 -3.10
N GLU A 384 0.42 -6.14 -3.41
CA GLU A 384 -0.72 -6.94 -2.96
C GLU A 384 -0.88 -8.23 -3.78
N LYS A 385 -0.83 -8.16 -5.11
CA LYS A 385 -0.83 -9.40 -5.91
C LYS A 385 0.46 -10.18 -5.66
N GLY A 386 1.60 -9.49 -5.48
CA GLY A 386 2.86 -10.11 -5.05
C GLY A 386 2.70 -10.95 -3.78
N SER A 387 2.02 -10.44 -2.74
CA SER A 387 1.77 -11.18 -1.51
C SER A 387 0.82 -12.37 -1.71
N GLU A 388 -0.15 -12.25 -2.61
CA GLU A 388 -1.02 -13.36 -2.99
C GLU A 388 -0.25 -14.48 -3.71
N LEU A 389 0.81 -14.19 -4.47
CA LEU A 389 1.70 -15.23 -5.02
C LEU A 389 2.40 -16.00 -3.90
N ILE A 390 2.91 -15.29 -2.88
CA ILE A 390 3.55 -15.93 -1.72
C ILE A 390 2.54 -16.79 -0.95
N ARG A 391 1.32 -16.28 -0.75
CA ARG A 391 0.22 -17.00 -0.10
C ARG A 391 -0.18 -18.24 -0.90
N MET A 392 -0.31 -18.14 -2.22
CA MET A 392 -0.58 -19.27 -3.10
C MET A 392 0.53 -20.32 -3.03
N LEU A 393 1.80 -19.91 -2.97
CA LEU A 393 2.92 -20.82 -2.80
C LEU A 393 2.80 -21.60 -1.47
N LYS A 394 2.45 -20.92 -0.37
CA LYS A 394 2.14 -21.56 0.92
C LYS A 394 0.95 -22.51 0.83
N THR A 395 -0.12 -22.12 0.15
CA THR A 395 -1.33 -22.95 -0.05
C THR A 395 -1.02 -24.21 -0.86
N ILE A 396 -0.25 -24.09 -1.95
CA ILE A 396 0.11 -25.21 -2.83
C ILE A 396 1.05 -26.19 -2.14
N LEU A 397 2.04 -25.69 -1.40
CA LEU A 397 3.08 -26.52 -0.78
C LEU A 397 2.69 -27.05 0.61
N GLY A 398 1.76 -26.38 1.29
CA GLY A 398 1.47 -26.58 2.70
C GLY A 398 2.46 -25.86 3.61
N ALA A 399 2.01 -25.55 4.84
CA ALA A 399 2.74 -24.71 5.78
C ALA A 399 4.15 -25.22 6.12
N ALA A 400 4.33 -26.53 6.27
CA ALA A 400 5.62 -27.13 6.65
C ALA A 400 6.68 -26.99 5.56
N ALA A 401 6.34 -27.31 4.30
CA ALA A 401 7.28 -27.19 3.18
C ALA A 401 7.57 -25.71 2.85
N PHE A 402 6.56 -24.84 2.97
CA PHE A 402 6.74 -23.40 2.84
C PHE A 402 7.73 -22.84 3.88
N ARG A 403 7.55 -23.21 5.16
CA ARG A 403 8.46 -22.79 6.24
C ARG A 403 9.90 -23.24 5.96
N LYS A 404 10.10 -24.51 5.59
CA LYS A 404 11.42 -25.04 5.23
C LYS A 404 12.03 -24.30 4.03
N GLY A 405 11.23 -23.92 3.03
CA GLY A 405 11.68 -23.14 1.87
C GLY A 405 12.20 -21.75 2.27
N LEU A 406 11.52 -21.09 3.20
CA LEU A 406 11.99 -19.82 3.78
C LEU A 406 13.27 -19.99 4.59
N ASP A 407 13.38 -21.04 5.40
CA ASP A 407 14.61 -21.30 6.16
C ASP A 407 15.81 -21.47 5.21
N ILE A 408 15.65 -22.23 4.11
CA ILE A 408 16.67 -22.36 3.05
C ILE A 408 16.98 -21.01 2.41
N TYR A 409 15.97 -20.20 2.09
CA TYR A 409 16.15 -18.88 1.49
C TYR A 409 16.98 -17.96 2.39
N PHE A 410 16.66 -17.91 3.68
CA PHE A 410 17.42 -17.13 4.65
C PHE A 410 18.83 -17.65 4.87
N GLU A 411 19.04 -18.96 4.88
CA GLU A 411 20.38 -19.54 5.04
C GLU A 411 21.27 -19.29 3.81
N ARG A 412 20.69 -19.38 2.61
CA ARG A 412 21.44 -19.39 1.36
C ARG A 412 21.77 -18.00 0.84
N HIS A 413 20.87 -17.02 1.00
CA HIS A 413 20.96 -15.74 0.31
C HIS A 413 21.20 -14.54 1.23
N ASP A 414 21.47 -14.79 2.51
CA ASP A 414 21.84 -13.75 3.46
C ASP A 414 23.09 -12.96 3.02
N GLY A 415 22.95 -11.64 2.89
CA GLY A 415 23.99 -10.74 2.39
C GLY A 415 24.03 -10.59 0.87
N GLU A 416 23.06 -11.14 0.14
CA GLU A 416 23.02 -11.12 -1.33
C GLU A 416 21.89 -10.23 -1.88
N ALA A 417 22.11 -9.72 -3.10
CA ALA A 417 21.07 -9.15 -3.94
C ALA A 417 20.54 -10.24 -4.90
N THR A 418 19.26 -10.62 -4.78
CA THR A 418 18.73 -11.87 -5.36
C THR A 418 17.57 -11.66 -6.33
N THR A 419 17.03 -12.76 -6.84
CA THR A 419 16.01 -12.84 -7.90
C THR A 419 14.84 -13.73 -7.51
N VAL A 420 13.70 -13.58 -8.22
CA VAL A 420 12.55 -14.49 -8.06
C VAL A 420 12.95 -15.94 -8.34
N GLU A 421 13.82 -16.19 -9.30
CA GLU A 421 14.32 -17.54 -9.63
C GLU A 421 15.01 -18.21 -8.44
N ALA A 422 15.92 -17.48 -7.78
CA ALA A 422 16.63 -17.98 -6.61
C ALA A 422 15.69 -18.23 -5.43
N PHE A 423 14.70 -17.34 -5.23
CA PHE A 423 13.67 -17.51 -4.21
C PHE A 423 12.85 -18.79 -4.45
N ILE A 424 12.27 -18.97 -5.64
CA ILE A 424 11.45 -20.15 -5.98
C ILE A 424 12.26 -21.46 -5.92
N ALA A 425 13.55 -21.43 -6.27
CA ALA A 425 14.42 -22.60 -6.16
C ALA A 425 14.50 -23.14 -4.72
N CYS A 426 14.49 -22.27 -3.71
CA CYS A 426 14.50 -22.69 -2.30
C CYS A 426 13.24 -23.50 -1.93
N PHE A 427 12.08 -23.15 -2.49
CA PHE A 427 10.83 -23.89 -2.26
C PHE A 427 10.76 -25.18 -3.08
N ALA A 428 11.35 -25.20 -4.27
CA ALA A 428 11.51 -26.43 -5.04
C ALA A 428 12.39 -27.43 -4.27
N ASP A 429 13.52 -26.98 -3.70
CA ASP A 429 14.42 -27.79 -2.87
C ASP A 429 13.72 -28.28 -1.60
N ALA A 430 12.95 -27.41 -0.92
CA ALA A 430 12.26 -27.77 0.31
C ALA A 430 11.16 -28.81 0.10
N SER A 431 10.39 -28.67 -0.98
CA SER A 431 9.20 -29.48 -1.26
C SER A 431 9.46 -30.70 -2.16
N GLY A 432 10.56 -30.71 -2.91
CA GLY A 432 10.84 -31.70 -3.96
C GLY A 432 9.94 -31.58 -5.19
N ARG A 433 9.18 -30.49 -5.34
CA ARG A 433 8.25 -30.27 -6.46
C ARG A 433 8.89 -29.41 -7.55
N ASN A 434 8.51 -29.68 -8.80
CA ASN A 434 8.80 -28.76 -9.91
C ASN A 434 7.85 -27.56 -9.84
N LEU A 435 8.40 -26.35 -9.75
CA LEU A 435 7.67 -25.08 -9.67
C LEU A 435 7.83 -24.22 -10.94
N SER A 436 8.32 -24.78 -12.04
CA SER A 436 8.59 -24.03 -13.28
C SER A 436 7.33 -23.33 -13.82
N ASP A 437 6.16 -23.96 -13.73
CA ASP A 437 4.90 -23.36 -14.20
C ASP A 437 4.43 -22.20 -13.31
N PHE A 438 4.93 -22.10 -12.07
CA PHE A 438 4.59 -21.02 -11.16
C PHE A 438 5.16 -19.66 -11.60
N PHE A 439 6.25 -19.64 -12.38
CA PHE A 439 6.81 -18.41 -12.94
C PHE A 439 5.82 -17.67 -13.85
N ALA A 440 4.83 -18.35 -14.42
CA ALA A 440 3.80 -17.71 -15.21
C ALA A 440 3.02 -16.66 -14.39
N TRP A 441 2.87 -16.83 -13.07
CA TRP A 441 2.27 -15.81 -12.19
C TRP A 441 3.11 -14.53 -12.08
N TYR A 442 4.44 -14.63 -12.17
CA TYR A 442 5.33 -13.49 -12.13
C TYR A 442 5.42 -12.76 -13.47
N GLU A 443 5.14 -13.45 -14.59
CA GLU A 443 5.39 -12.95 -15.95
C GLU A 443 4.11 -12.51 -16.68
N GLN A 444 2.94 -12.98 -16.25
CA GLN A 444 1.65 -12.72 -16.90
C GLN A 444 0.85 -11.64 -16.17
N ALA A 445 0.49 -10.58 -16.89
CA ALA A 445 -0.42 -9.54 -16.41
C ALA A 445 -1.89 -9.98 -16.52
N GLY A 446 -2.78 -9.29 -15.83
CA GLY A 446 -4.22 -9.51 -15.85
C GLY A 446 -4.71 -10.46 -14.77
N THR A 447 -6.00 -10.36 -14.48
CA THR A 447 -6.71 -11.19 -13.51
C THR A 447 -7.29 -12.44 -14.21
N PRO A 448 -6.94 -13.66 -13.80
CA PRO A 448 -7.55 -14.87 -14.34
C PRO A 448 -9.02 -14.99 -13.94
N SER A 449 -9.82 -15.57 -14.82
CA SER A 449 -11.20 -15.97 -14.55
C SER A 449 -11.27 -17.50 -14.43
N VAL A 450 -11.95 -17.97 -13.39
CA VAL A 450 -12.21 -19.38 -13.13
C VAL A 450 -13.72 -19.63 -13.16
N ASP A 451 -14.16 -20.54 -14.02
CA ASP A 451 -15.54 -21.02 -14.06
C ASP A 451 -15.64 -22.37 -13.35
N LEU A 452 -16.55 -22.47 -12.37
CA LEU A 452 -16.88 -23.68 -11.65
C LEU A 452 -18.28 -24.14 -12.02
N THR A 453 -18.40 -25.38 -12.50
CA THR A 453 -19.68 -26.05 -12.71
C THR A 453 -19.71 -27.38 -11.96
N HIS A 454 -20.89 -27.85 -11.56
CA HIS A 454 -21.02 -29.11 -10.85
C HIS A 454 -22.21 -29.95 -11.30
N VAL A 455 -22.09 -31.26 -11.08
CA VAL A 455 -23.16 -32.24 -11.25
C VAL A 455 -23.20 -33.12 -10.01
N TYR A 456 -24.35 -33.18 -9.34
CA TYR A 456 -24.60 -34.10 -8.25
C TYR A 456 -25.43 -35.30 -8.72
N ASP A 457 -24.90 -36.50 -8.52
CA ASP A 457 -25.60 -37.76 -8.76
C ASP A 457 -26.18 -38.27 -7.44
N GLU A 458 -27.50 -38.16 -7.31
CA GLU A 458 -28.22 -38.57 -6.10
C GLU A 458 -28.20 -40.09 -5.88
N THR A 459 -28.17 -40.88 -6.96
CA THR A 459 -28.15 -42.35 -6.87
C THR A 459 -26.76 -42.83 -6.42
N ALA A 460 -25.71 -42.26 -7.01
CA ALA A 460 -24.33 -42.57 -6.65
C ALA A 460 -23.84 -41.84 -5.38
N LYS A 461 -24.59 -40.83 -4.90
CA LYS A 461 -24.17 -39.93 -3.81
C LYS A 461 -22.81 -39.30 -4.07
N ALA A 462 -22.67 -38.71 -5.25
CA ALA A 462 -21.39 -38.24 -5.74
C ALA A 462 -21.49 -36.86 -6.39
N LEU A 463 -20.51 -36.01 -6.10
CA LEU A 463 -20.38 -34.69 -6.69
C LEU A 463 -19.23 -34.69 -7.70
N THR A 464 -19.50 -34.23 -8.91
CA THR A 464 -18.46 -33.95 -9.92
C THR A 464 -18.35 -32.44 -10.10
N ILE A 465 -17.16 -31.88 -9.94
CA ILE A 465 -16.86 -30.46 -10.15
C ILE A 465 -15.91 -30.33 -11.34
N THR A 466 -16.24 -29.44 -12.27
CA THR A 466 -15.38 -29.05 -13.39
C THR A 466 -14.99 -27.58 -13.23
N LEU A 467 -13.69 -27.33 -13.20
CA LEU A 467 -13.07 -26.01 -13.15
C LEU A 467 -12.46 -25.69 -14.52
N ARG A 468 -12.66 -24.48 -15.03
CA ARG A 468 -12.02 -23.96 -16.25
C ARG A 468 -11.37 -22.63 -15.95
N GLN A 469 -10.23 -22.35 -16.58
CA GLN A 469 -9.59 -21.05 -16.46
C GLN A 469 -9.37 -20.37 -17.80
N SER A 470 -9.43 -19.04 -17.77
CA SER A 470 -9.00 -18.18 -18.85
C SER A 470 -8.40 -16.89 -18.30
N THR A 471 -7.64 -16.17 -19.11
CA THR A 471 -7.17 -14.82 -18.77
C THR A 471 -7.30 -13.97 -20.02
N ALA A 472 -7.92 -12.79 -19.90
CA ALA A 472 -8.09 -11.89 -21.03
C ALA A 472 -6.72 -11.36 -21.52
N PRO A 473 -6.56 -11.07 -22.82
CA PRO A 473 -5.40 -10.35 -23.34
C PRO A 473 -5.15 -9.03 -22.60
N THR A 474 -3.89 -8.66 -22.42
CA THR A 474 -3.51 -7.34 -21.89
C THR A 474 -2.48 -6.69 -22.81
N GLY A 475 -2.18 -5.39 -22.59
CA GLY A 475 -1.15 -4.67 -23.34
C GLY A 475 0.17 -5.45 -23.39
N GLY A 476 0.72 -5.64 -24.60
CA GLY A 476 1.96 -6.39 -24.83
C GLY A 476 1.87 -7.92 -24.62
N GLN A 477 0.73 -8.46 -24.19
CA GLN A 477 0.52 -9.90 -23.93
C GLN A 477 -0.80 -10.40 -24.54
N PRO A 478 -0.88 -10.57 -25.87
CA PRO A 478 -2.11 -11.00 -26.55
C PRO A 478 -2.47 -12.47 -26.28
N THR A 479 -1.48 -13.30 -25.92
CA THR A 479 -1.65 -14.72 -25.63
C THR A 479 -1.38 -14.95 -24.15
N LYS A 480 -2.23 -15.73 -23.49
CA LYS A 480 -2.13 -16.08 -22.07
C LYS A 480 -1.96 -17.58 -21.89
N ARG A 481 -1.15 -17.99 -20.92
CA ARG A 481 -0.95 -19.38 -20.50
C ARG A 481 -1.88 -19.69 -19.32
N PRO A 482 -2.39 -20.93 -19.21
CA PRO A 482 -2.99 -21.42 -17.97
C PRO A 482 -1.99 -21.28 -16.81
N LEU A 483 -2.49 -20.89 -15.65
CA LEU A 483 -1.71 -20.72 -14.43
C LEU A 483 -1.99 -21.88 -13.47
N PRO A 484 -1.05 -22.26 -12.58
CA PRO A 484 -1.34 -23.19 -11.49
C PRO A 484 -2.19 -22.48 -10.42
N ILE A 485 -3.51 -22.61 -10.49
CA ILE A 485 -4.48 -21.91 -9.62
C ILE A 485 -4.94 -22.84 -8.49
N PRO A 486 -4.59 -22.57 -7.21
CA PRO A 486 -5.13 -23.30 -6.07
C PRO A 486 -6.58 -22.88 -5.76
N VAL A 487 -7.53 -23.81 -5.85
CA VAL A 487 -8.94 -23.59 -5.50
C VAL A 487 -9.31 -24.43 -4.28
N THR A 488 -9.44 -23.80 -3.13
CA THR A 488 -9.88 -24.46 -1.89
C THR A 488 -11.41 -24.54 -1.85
N ILE A 489 -11.97 -25.74 -1.71
CA ILE A 489 -13.40 -26.00 -1.81
C ILE A 489 -13.88 -26.80 -0.60
N GLY A 490 -14.96 -26.37 0.04
CA GLY A 490 -15.71 -27.17 1.01
C GLY A 490 -17.18 -27.32 0.61
N LEU A 491 -17.88 -28.25 1.26
CA LEU A 491 -19.29 -28.54 0.99
C LEU A 491 -20.12 -28.36 2.27
N ILE A 492 -21.26 -27.67 2.15
CA ILE A 492 -22.27 -27.56 3.21
C ILE A 492 -23.62 -28.04 2.69
N ASP A 493 -24.57 -28.35 3.57
CA ASP A 493 -25.95 -28.64 3.19
C ASP A 493 -26.86 -27.40 3.20
N ALA A 494 -28.14 -27.58 2.88
CA ALA A 494 -29.12 -26.49 2.82
C ALA A 494 -29.38 -25.83 4.17
N GLU A 495 -29.02 -26.50 5.27
CA GLU A 495 -29.09 -25.99 6.65
C GLU A 495 -27.76 -25.36 7.11
N GLY A 496 -26.71 -25.41 6.28
CA GLY A 496 -25.39 -24.89 6.57
C GLY A 496 -24.47 -25.87 7.33
N ALA A 497 -24.88 -27.12 7.52
CA ALA A 497 -24.02 -28.12 8.15
C ALA A 497 -22.91 -28.59 7.20
N VAL A 498 -21.71 -28.79 7.72
CA VAL A 498 -20.55 -29.23 6.93
C VAL A 498 -20.75 -30.66 6.45
N LEU A 499 -20.77 -30.84 5.13
CA LEU A 499 -20.79 -32.15 4.47
C LEU A 499 -19.38 -32.64 4.14
N ARG A 500 -18.47 -31.72 3.81
CA ARG A 500 -17.07 -32.00 3.54
C ARG A 500 -16.25 -30.78 3.96
N ASP A 501 -15.16 -31.02 4.69
CA ASP A 501 -14.17 -30.00 5.01
C ASP A 501 -13.49 -29.45 3.74
N SER A 502 -12.65 -28.43 3.92
CA SER A 502 -11.90 -27.83 2.83
C SER A 502 -10.89 -28.81 2.19
N GLU A 503 -10.99 -28.97 0.88
CA GLU A 503 -10.05 -29.71 0.04
C GLU A 503 -9.46 -28.77 -1.03
N LEU A 504 -8.16 -28.89 -1.28
CA LEU A 504 -7.46 -28.10 -2.29
C LEU A 504 -7.50 -28.80 -3.65
N VAL A 505 -8.09 -28.15 -4.65
CA VAL A 505 -8.01 -28.55 -6.05
C VAL A 505 -7.06 -27.61 -6.79
N LEU A 506 -5.91 -28.13 -7.24
CA LEU A 506 -4.97 -27.35 -8.06
C LEU A 506 -5.41 -27.42 -9.52
N LEU A 507 -5.90 -26.31 -10.09
CA LEU A 507 -6.19 -26.18 -11.52
C LEU A 507 -4.89 -25.80 -12.26
N ASP A 508 -4.21 -26.80 -12.80
CA ASP A 508 -2.88 -26.73 -13.43
C ASP A 508 -2.91 -26.84 -14.97
N GLY A 509 -4.11 -26.81 -15.55
CA GLY A 509 -4.37 -26.78 -16.98
C GLY A 509 -5.57 -25.91 -17.30
N PRO A 510 -5.98 -25.83 -18.59
CA PRO A 510 -7.15 -25.04 -18.98
C PRO A 510 -8.47 -25.52 -18.36
N GLU A 511 -8.56 -26.82 -18.04
CA GLU A 511 -9.70 -27.45 -17.39
C GLU A 511 -9.22 -28.56 -16.43
N LYS A 512 -9.95 -28.75 -15.33
CA LYS A 512 -9.78 -29.89 -14.43
C LYS A 512 -11.14 -30.36 -13.91
N THR A 513 -11.35 -31.67 -13.90
CA THR A 513 -12.55 -32.29 -13.32
C THR A 513 -12.17 -33.18 -12.15
N VAL A 514 -12.83 -32.99 -11.02
CA VAL A 514 -12.69 -33.83 -9.82
C VAL A 514 -14.03 -34.45 -9.47
N ARG A 515 -14.01 -35.68 -8.95
CA ARG A 515 -15.19 -36.39 -8.49
C ARG A 515 -14.99 -36.80 -7.03
N TRP A 516 -15.93 -36.40 -6.20
CA TRP A 516 -16.00 -36.78 -4.79
C TRP A 516 -17.18 -37.72 -4.56
N GLU A 517 -16.86 -38.91 -4.08
CA GLU A 517 -17.85 -39.89 -3.61
C GLU A 517 -18.30 -39.55 -2.19
N ASP A 518 -19.31 -40.29 -1.70
CA ASP A 518 -19.84 -40.22 -0.33
C ASP A 518 -20.43 -38.84 0.06
N VAL A 519 -20.90 -38.08 -0.92
CA VAL A 519 -21.63 -36.83 -0.71
C VAL A 519 -23.10 -37.17 -0.47
N ALA A 520 -23.50 -37.30 0.79
CA ALA A 520 -24.76 -37.97 1.17
C ALA A 520 -26.06 -37.29 0.68
N ARG A 521 -26.00 -36.01 0.32
CA ARG A 521 -27.14 -35.17 -0.11
C ARG A 521 -26.63 -34.05 -1.04
N PRO A 522 -27.50 -33.39 -1.83
CA PRO A 522 -27.10 -32.28 -2.68
C PRO A 522 -26.38 -31.18 -1.88
N PRO A 523 -25.13 -30.82 -2.22
CA PRO A 523 -24.36 -29.85 -1.47
C PRO A 523 -24.52 -28.42 -2.00
N VAL A 524 -24.34 -27.44 -1.12
CA VAL A 524 -23.96 -26.08 -1.44
C VAL A 524 -22.43 -26.01 -1.47
N ILE A 525 -21.87 -25.53 -2.58
CA ILE A 525 -20.42 -25.49 -2.81
C ILE A 525 -19.84 -24.17 -2.32
N SER A 526 -18.97 -24.23 -1.32
CA SER A 526 -18.15 -23.12 -0.86
C SER A 526 -16.77 -23.19 -1.51
N ALA A 527 -16.62 -22.58 -2.69
CA ALA A 527 -15.37 -22.57 -3.45
C ALA A 527 -14.53 -21.30 -3.20
N LEU A 528 -13.23 -21.39 -3.52
CA LEU A 528 -12.23 -20.32 -3.32
C LEU A 528 -12.17 -19.82 -1.86
N ARG A 529 -12.35 -20.73 -0.89
CA ARG A 529 -12.32 -20.43 0.55
C ARG A 529 -11.06 -19.67 0.95
N GLY A 530 -11.22 -18.66 1.81
CA GLY A 530 -10.15 -17.75 2.19
C GLY A 530 -9.51 -17.00 1.01
N PHE A 531 -10.20 -16.89 -0.13
CA PHE A 531 -9.67 -16.33 -1.38
C PHE A 531 -8.37 -17.03 -1.79
N SER A 532 -8.42 -18.34 -2.02
CA SER A 532 -7.21 -19.16 -2.18
C SER A 532 -6.32 -18.77 -3.37
N ALA A 533 -6.84 -18.00 -4.34
CA ALA A 533 -6.08 -17.43 -5.46
C ALA A 533 -6.69 -16.08 -5.91
N PRO A 534 -5.88 -15.14 -6.45
CA PRO A 534 -6.33 -13.84 -6.93
C PRO A 534 -7.01 -13.93 -8.31
N VAL A 535 -8.21 -14.51 -8.33
CA VAL A 535 -8.99 -14.77 -9.55
C VAL A 535 -10.42 -14.24 -9.45
N ASN A 536 -11.04 -13.99 -10.60
CA ASN A 536 -12.49 -13.86 -10.70
C ASN A 536 -13.09 -15.27 -10.69
N LEU A 537 -14.03 -15.56 -9.79
CA LEU A 537 -14.74 -16.84 -9.74
C LEU A 537 -16.18 -16.66 -10.23
N THR A 538 -16.56 -17.45 -11.22
CA THR A 538 -17.95 -17.64 -11.64
C THR A 538 -18.39 -19.05 -11.27
N THR A 539 -19.61 -19.21 -10.74
CA THR A 539 -20.14 -20.52 -10.37
C THR A 539 -21.56 -20.71 -10.92
N ASP A 540 -21.98 -21.96 -11.06
CA ASP A 540 -23.38 -22.36 -11.31
C ASP A 540 -24.22 -22.46 -10.02
N THR A 541 -23.75 -21.87 -8.92
CA THR A 541 -24.45 -21.81 -7.63
C THR A 541 -25.81 -21.15 -7.80
N ARG A 542 -26.87 -21.80 -7.32
CA ARG A 542 -28.23 -21.26 -7.43
C ARG A 542 -28.36 -20.03 -6.51
N PRO A 543 -29.17 -19.01 -6.89
CA PRO A 543 -29.37 -17.84 -6.03
C PRO A 543 -29.80 -18.18 -4.59
N ALA A 544 -30.61 -19.22 -4.40
CA ALA A 544 -31.03 -19.69 -3.07
C ALA A 544 -29.86 -20.21 -2.22
N ASP A 545 -28.87 -20.86 -2.84
CA ASP A 545 -27.71 -21.42 -2.14
C ASP A 545 -26.78 -20.32 -1.63
N ARG A 546 -26.73 -19.17 -2.31
CA ARG A 546 -25.97 -17.99 -1.84
C ARG A 546 -26.51 -17.44 -0.52
N TYR A 547 -27.82 -17.50 -0.30
CA TYR A 547 -28.41 -17.13 0.99
C TYR A 547 -28.05 -18.14 2.09
N VAL A 548 -27.88 -19.42 1.76
CA VAL A 548 -27.36 -20.42 2.71
C VAL A 548 -25.92 -20.08 3.10
N GLN A 549 -25.05 -19.77 2.13
CA GLN A 549 -23.67 -19.38 2.38
C GLN A 549 -23.59 -18.10 3.24
N PHE A 550 -24.34 -17.06 2.88
CA PHE A 550 -24.37 -15.82 3.65
C PHE A 550 -24.85 -16.03 5.10
N ALA A 551 -25.82 -16.94 5.29
CA ALA A 551 -26.34 -17.24 6.62
C ALA A 551 -25.39 -18.10 7.46
N ALA A 552 -24.70 -19.09 6.87
CA ALA A 552 -24.14 -20.20 7.64
C ALA A 552 -22.85 -20.83 7.08
N ASP A 553 -22.17 -20.27 6.07
CA ASP A 553 -20.87 -20.83 5.64
C ASP A 553 -19.87 -20.76 6.81
N PRO A 554 -19.22 -21.89 7.17
CA PRO A 554 -18.19 -21.89 8.21
C PRO A 554 -16.93 -21.13 7.79
N ASP A 555 -16.68 -20.94 6.49
CA ASP A 555 -15.61 -20.06 6.02
C ASP A 555 -16.10 -18.61 6.08
N LEU A 556 -15.64 -17.87 7.09
CA LEU A 556 -16.10 -16.50 7.34
C LEU A 556 -15.81 -15.55 6.16
N PHE A 557 -14.73 -15.79 5.41
CA PHE A 557 -14.46 -15.05 4.19
C PHE A 557 -15.58 -15.28 3.15
N ASN A 558 -15.92 -16.53 2.85
CA ASN A 558 -17.00 -16.85 1.91
C ASN A 558 -18.38 -16.47 2.42
N ARG A 559 -18.62 -16.50 3.75
CA ARG A 559 -19.84 -15.96 4.35
C ARG A 559 -20.00 -14.48 4.04
N TRP A 560 -18.92 -13.69 4.19
CA TRP A 560 -18.90 -12.29 3.79
C TRP A 560 -19.03 -12.12 2.27
N GLU A 561 -18.28 -12.88 1.47
CA GLU A 561 -18.29 -12.83 0.00
C GLU A 561 -19.68 -13.09 -0.59
N ALA A 562 -20.42 -14.05 -0.03
CA ALA A 562 -21.79 -14.36 -0.43
C ALA A 562 -22.70 -13.14 -0.19
N GLY A 563 -22.57 -12.47 0.96
CA GLY A 563 -23.28 -11.24 1.26
C GLY A 563 -22.92 -10.10 0.30
N GLN A 564 -21.65 -9.94 -0.05
CA GLN A 564 -21.21 -8.92 -1.02
C GLN A 564 -21.72 -9.21 -2.44
N THR A 565 -21.70 -10.48 -2.86
CA THR A 565 -22.18 -10.89 -4.17
C THR A 565 -23.69 -10.66 -4.31
N LEU A 566 -24.47 -11.04 -3.29
CA LEU A 566 -25.92 -10.77 -3.25
C LEU A 566 -26.20 -9.26 -3.32
N ALA A 567 -25.51 -8.45 -2.51
CA ALA A 567 -25.69 -7.00 -2.53
C ALA A 567 -25.32 -6.39 -3.90
N LYS A 568 -24.20 -6.82 -4.49
CA LYS A 568 -23.75 -6.38 -5.81
C LYS A 568 -24.81 -6.68 -6.88
N ASP A 569 -25.31 -7.91 -6.93
CA ASP A 569 -26.30 -8.32 -7.94
C ASP A 569 -27.59 -7.49 -7.81
N LEU A 570 -28.06 -7.24 -6.57
CA LEU A 570 -29.24 -6.41 -6.31
C LEU A 570 -29.03 -4.93 -6.71
N ILE A 571 -27.89 -4.35 -6.35
CA ILE A 571 -27.56 -2.95 -6.68
C ILE A 571 -27.47 -2.78 -8.20
N LEU A 572 -26.75 -3.66 -8.89
CA LEU A 572 -26.58 -3.58 -10.35
C LEU A 572 -27.89 -3.82 -11.10
N ALA A 573 -28.72 -4.76 -10.64
CA ALA A 573 -30.05 -4.98 -11.22
C ALA A 573 -30.92 -3.72 -11.12
N ARG A 574 -30.88 -3.01 -9.98
CA ARG A 574 -31.57 -1.72 -9.82
C ARG A 574 -30.97 -0.61 -10.67
N ALA A 575 -29.64 -0.48 -10.72
CA ALA A 575 -28.95 0.51 -11.55
C ALA A 575 -29.29 0.32 -13.06
N ALA A 576 -29.49 -0.93 -13.48
CA ALA A 576 -29.92 -1.29 -14.83
C ALA A 576 -31.44 -1.09 -15.10
N GLY A 577 -32.22 -0.64 -14.11
CA GLY A 577 -33.66 -0.43 -14.24
C GLY A 577 -34.53 -1.68 -14.08
N THR A 578 -33.96 -2.78 -13.57
CA THR A 578 -34.66 -4.06 -13.31
C THR A 578 -34.55 -4.47 -11.84
N PRO A 579 -35.14 -3.70 -10.89
CA PRO A 579 -34.98 -3.97 -9.47
C PRO A 579 -35.61 -5.30 -9.04
N ASP A 580 -34.93 -6.06 -8.18
CA ASP A 580 -35.46 -7.25 -7.49
C ASP A 580 -35.84 -6.90 -6.05
N GLU A 581 -37.01 -6.29 -5.88
CA GLU A 581 -37.45 -5.78 -4.58
C GLU A 581 -37.61 -6.87 -3.51
N LEU A 582 -38.03 -8.07 -3.92
CA LEU A 582 -38.17 -9.22 -3.03
C LEU A 582 -36.79 -9.74 -2.59
N GLY A 583 -35.82 -9.75 -3.50
CA GLY A 583 -34.43 -10.04 -3.17
C GLY A 583 -33.83 -9.04 -2.19
N GLU A 584 -34.12 -7.75 -2.35
CA GLU A 584 -33.67 -6.71 -1.41
C GLU A 584 -34.25 -6.90 0.01
N GLU A 585 -35.51 -7.29 0.13
CA GLU A 585 -36.13 -7.64 1.44
C GLU A 585 -35.48 -8.87 2.07
N ARG A 586 -35.29 -9.94 1.28
CA ARG A 586 -34.63 -11.17 1.75
C ARG A 586 -33.18 -10.94 2.18
N TYR A 587 -32.47 -10.04 1.49
CA TYR A 587 -31.13 -9.64 1.87
C TYR A 587 -31.13 -8.95 3.23
N ALA A 588 -32.04 -8.01 3.46
CA ALA A 588 -32.17 -7.33 4.75
C ALA A 588 -32.50 -8.31 5.89
N ASP A 589 -33.38 -9.30 5.65
CA ASP A 589 -33.68 -10.37 6.60
C ASP A 589 -32.45 -11.22 6.94
N ALA A 590 -31.70 -11.66 5.91
CA ALA A 590 -30.50 -12.47 6.09
C ALA A 590 -29.41 -11.71 6.85
N LEU A 591 -29.20 -10.43 6.52
CA LEU A 591 -28.28 -9.55 7.23
C LEU A 591 -28.70 -9.38 8.70
N GLY A 592 -30.00 -9.16 8.96
CA GLY A 592 -30.54 -9.07 10.32
C GLY A 592 -30.24 -10.32 11.17
N ARG A 593 -30.36 -11.52 10.57
CA ARG A 593 -29.99 -12.79 11.23
C ARG A 593 -28.49 -12.89 11.51
N ALA A 594 -27.65 -12.47 10.56
CA ALA A 594 -26.20 -12.48 10.75
C ALA A 594 -25.74 -11.52 11.86
N LEU A 595 -26.44 -10.39 12.07
CA LEU A 595 -26.10 -9.43 13.11
C LEU A 595 -26.42 -9.91 14.53
N VAL A 596 -27.47 -10.71 14.70
CA VAL A 596 -27.87 -11.26 16.01
C VAL A 596 -27.10 -12.52 16.41
N ASP A 597 -26.26 -13.07 15.52
CA ASP A 597 -25.37 -14.20 15.82
C ASP A 597 -24.32 -13.80 16.88
N GLU A 598 -24.50 -14.23 18.12
CA GLU A 598 -23.61 -13.87 19.24
C GLU A 598 -22.19 -14.46 19.10
N ALA A 599 -22.00 -15.51 18.29
CA ALA A 599 -20.70 -16.13 18.08
C ALA A 599 -19.80 -15.32 17.13
N SER A 600 -20.39 -14.42 16.34
CA SER A 600 -19.66 -13.62 15.36
C SER A 600 -19.00 -12.38 16.00
N ASP A 601 -17.73 -12.17 15.67
CA ASP A 601 -16.95 -11.02 16.14
C ASP A 601 -17.56 -9.67 15.66
N PRO A 602 -17.59 -8.63 16.50
CA PRO A 602 -18.12 -7.31 16.12
C PRO A 602 -17.46 -6.70 14.86
N ALA A 603 -16.15 -6.86 14.66
CA ALA A 603 -15.47 -6.36 13.47
C ALA A 603 -15.93 -7.11 12.21
N PHE A 604 -16.17 -8.43 12.31
CA PHE A 604 -16.75 -9.21 11.22
C PHE A 604 -18.17 -8.73 10.88
N LYS A 605 -19.01 -8.49 11.89
CA LYS A 605 -20.36 -7.92 11.69
C LYS A 605 -20.32 -6.54 11.03
N ALA A 606 -19.35 -5.69 11.39
CA ALA A 606 -19.16 -4.39 10.74
C ALA A 606 -18.83 -4.53 9.25
N LEU A 607 -18.04 -5.54 8.89
CA LEU A 607 -17.75 -5.86 7.48
C LEU A 607 -18.97 -6.39 6.71
N LEU A 608 -19.89 -7.09 7.38
CA LEU A 608 -21.16 -7.52 6.77
C LEU A 608 -22.10 -6.35 6.48
N LEU A 609 -22.13 -5.33 7.35
CA LEU A 609 -22.94 -4.12 7.14
C LEU A 609 -22.40 -3.23 5.99
N ALA A 610 -21.12 -3.34 5.67
CA ALA A 610 -20.51 -2.58 4.60
C ALA A 610 -20.91 -3.16 3.24
N LEU A 611 -21.80 -2.46 2.53
CA LEU A 611 -22.17 -2.74 1.14
C LEU A 611 -20.94 -2.58 0.20
N PRO A 612 -20.92 -3.26 -0.96
CA PRO A 612 -19.87 -3.11 -1.96
C PRO A 612 -19.59 -1.65 -2.29
N ALA A 613 -18.32 -1.29 -2.50
CA ALA A 613 -17.96 0.08 -2.86
C ALA A 613 -18.36 0.36 -4.31
N GLU A 614 -18.59 1.63 -4.65
CA GLU A 614 -19.00 2.02 -6.01
C GLU A 614 -17.94 1.67 -7.07
N GLY A 615 -16.65 1.72 -6.70
CA GLY A 615 -15.57 1.21 -7.55
C GLY A 615 -15.67 -0.29 -7.84
N ASP A 616 -16.05 -1.11 -6.85
CA ASP A 616 -16.25 -2.55 -7.01
C ASP A 616 -17.45 -2.84 -7.94
N LEU A 617 -18.52 -2.06 -7.79
CA LEU A 617 -19.71 -2.14 -8.64
C LEU A 617 -19.39 -1.73 -10.08
N ALA A 618 -18.59 -0.66 -10.24
CA ALA A 618 -18.11 -0.21 -11.55
C ALA A 618 -17.26 -1.28 -12.24
N LEU A 619 -16.42 -2.05 -11.51
CA LEU A 619 -15.66 -3.17 -12.06
C LEU A 619 -16.52 -4.32 -12.60
N ALA A 620 -17.73 -4.47 -12.09
CA ALA A 620 -18.63 -5.57 -12.45
C ALA A 620 -19.51 -5.30 -13.68
N VAL A 621 -19.42 -4.10 -14.29
CA VAL A 621 -20.19 -3.72 -15.48
C VAL A 621 -19.28 -3.33 -16.64
N GLU A 622 -19.79 -3.49 -17.87
CA GLU A 622 -19.07 -3.10 -19.09
C GLU A 622 -19.06 -1.58 -19.30
N VAL A 623 -20.23 -0.93 -19.16
CA VAL A 623 -20.39 0.52 -19.25
C VAL A 623 -20.84 1.06 -17.90
N VAL A 624 -20.03 1.92 -17.31
CA VAL A 624 -20.22 2.48 -15.98
C VAL A 624 -21.07 3.75 -16.07
N ASP A 625 -22.19 3.75 -15.34
CA ASP A 625 -22.97 4.93 -14.97
C ASP A 625 -22.82 5.18 -13.46
N PRO A 626 -21.94 6.11 -13.05
CA PRO A 626 -21.67 6.37 -11.63
C PRO A 626 -22.90 6.88 -10.86
N ALA A 627 -23.76 7.67 -11.51
CA ALA A 627 -24.95 8.23 -10.87
C ALA A 627 -26.00 7.15 -10.60
N ALA A 628 -26.23 6.25 -11.57
CA ALA A 628 -27.15 5.13 -11.41
C ALA A 628 -26.66 4.13 -10.35
N ILE A 629 -25.36 3.82 -10.33
CA ILE A 629 -24.76 2.95 -9.31
C ILE A 629 -24.92 3.55 -7.91
N HIS A 630 -24.60 4.83 -7.74
CA HIS A 630 -24.74 5.54 -6.48
C HIS A 630 -26.18 5.53 -5.97
N ALA A 631 -27.13 5.93 -6.82
CA ALA A 631 -28.55 5.95 -6.45
C ALA A 631 -29.09 4.55 -6.09
N ALA A 632 -28.69 3.51 -6.83
CA ALA A 632 -29.10 2.14 -6.54
C ALA A 632 -28.50 1.59 -5.23
N ARG A 633 -27.22 1.91 -4.96
CA ARG A 633 -26.54 1.55 -3.73
C ARG A 633 -27.19 2.22 -2.52
N ASP A 634 -27.47 3.51 -2.61
CA ASP A 634 -28.14 4.27 -1.55
C ASP A 634 -29.58 3.81 -1.31
N HIS A 635 -30.29 3.38 -2.36
CA HIS A 635 -31.60 2.77 -2.22
C HIS A 635 -31.55 1.48 -1.38
N LEU A 636 -30.63 0.56 -1.69
CA LEU A 636 -30.49 -0.68 -0.91
C LEU A 636 -30.09 -0.35 0.54
N LYS A 637 -29.16 0.60 0.73
CA LYS A 637 -28.74 1.09 2.04
C LYS A 637 -29.93 1.60 2.87
N THR A 638 -30.77 2.45 2.26
CA THR A 638 -31.98 3.00 2.88
C THR A 638 -32.99 1.90 3.22
N ARG A 639 -33.19 0.94 2.31
CA ARG A 639 -34.10 -0.19 2.53
C ARG A 639 -33.67 -1.04 3.73
N ILE A 640 -32.37 -1.31 3.87
CA ILE A 640 -31.80 -2.00 5.04
C ILE A 640 -32.02 -1.17 6.31
N ALA A 641 -31.76 0.13 6.26
CA ALA A 641 -31.91 1.03 7.40
C ALA A 641 -33.35 1.09 7.92
N VAL A 642 -34.34 1.15 7.02
CA VAL A 642 -35.76 1.12 7.35
C VAL A 642 -36.17 -0.25 7.91
N HIS A 643 -35.78 -1.33 7.23
CA HIS A 643 -36.16 -2.70 7.62
C HIS A 643 -35.57 -3.14 8.97
N LEU A 644 -34.30 -2.81 9.21
CA LEU A 644 -33.57 -3.19 10.42
C LEU A 644 -33.49 -2.07 11.46
N GLY A 645 -34.23 -0.97 11.30
CA GLY A 645 -34.04 0.25 12.09
C GLY A 645 -34.04 0.04 13.61
N ASP A 646 -34.96 -0.79 14.14
CA ASP A 646 -35.01 -1.09 15.57
C ASP A 646 -33.81 -1.92 16.06
N LEU A 647 -33.32 -2.85 15.23
CA LEU A 647 -32.13 -3.62 15.53
C LEU A 647 -30.88 -2.73 15.48
N LEU A 648 -30.74 -1.90 14.45
CA LEU A 648 -29.61 -0.98 14.29
C LEU A 648 -29.53 0.04 15.43
N ARG A 649 -30.67 0.64 15.83
CA ARG A 649 -30.72 1.56 16.98
C ARG A 649 -30.36 0.89 18.29
N ARG A 650 -30.78 -0.36 18.49
CA ARG A 650 -30.43 -1.17 19.67
C ARG A 650 -28.94 -1.49 19.70
N LEU A 651 -28.40 -2.08 18.63
CA LEU A 651 -26.98 -2.39 18.50
C LEU A 651 -26.10 -1.15 18.70
N HIS A 652 -26.46 -0.02 18.08
CA HIS A 652 -25.74 1.24 18.28
C HIS A 652 -25.73 1.69 19.76
N GLY A 653 -26.84 1.48 20.49
CA GLY A 653 -26.94 1.79 21.91
C GLY A 653 -26.13 0.83 22.78
N ASP A 654 -26.28 -0.48 22.55
CA ASP A 654 -25.63 -1.54 23.34
C ASP A 654 -24.10 -1.53 23.19
N LEU A 655 -23.59 -1.02 22.06
CA LEU A 655 -22.16 -0.89 21.78
C LEU A 655 -21.54 0.40 22.33
N GLN A 656 -22.34 1.28 22.93
CA GLN A 656 -21.80 2.44 23.63
C GLN A 656 -20.97 1.98 24.83
N SER A 657 -19.76 2.51 24.95
CA SER A 657 -18.84 2.19 26.04
C SER A 657 -18.41 3.46 26.77
N GLU A 658 -18.48 3.43 28.09
CA GLU A 658 -17.90 4.46 28.98
C GLU A 658 -16.50 4.06 29.48
N ARG A 659 -15.95 2.95 28.97
CA ARG A 659 -14.60 2.49 29.33
C ARG A 659 -13.53 3.39 28.72
N GLU A 660 -12.35 3.37 29.32
CA GLU A 660 -11.16 3.98 28.72
C GLU A 660 -10.90 3.41 27.32
N PHE A 661 -10.44 4.26 26.40
CA PHE A 661 -10.17 3.86 25.03
C PHE A 661 -9.07 2.79 24.97
N SER A 662 -9.31 1.74 24.21
CA SER A 662 -8.30 0.73 23.84
C SER A 662 -8.33 0.52 22.33
N PRO A 663 -7.18 0.56 21.63
CA PRO A 663 -7.10 0.28 20.20
C PRO A 663 -7.02 -1.23 19.88
N ASP A 664 -7.20 -2.10 20.88
CA ASP A 664 -7.24 -3.55 20.66
C ASP A 664 -8.33 -3.98 19.67
N ALA A 665 -8.14 -5.14 19.04
CA ALA A 665 -9.00 -5.64 17.98
C ALA A 665 -10.48 -5.74 18.39
N ARG A 666 -10.76 -6.12 19.63
CA ARG A 666 -12.12 -6.35 20.12
C ARG A 666 -12.87 -5.04 20.33
N GLU A 667 -12.26 -4.07 21.03
CA GLU A 667 -12.90 -2.79 21.28
C GLU A 667 -12.97 -1.94 20.00
N ALA A 668 -11.97 -2.03 19.12
CA ALA A 668 -12.03 -1.46 17.77
C ALA A 668 -13.17 -2.08 16.94
N GLY A 669 -13.37 -3.40 17.01
CA GLY A 669 -14.47 -4.08 16.33
C GLY A 669 -15.85 -3.61 16.77
N LYS A 670 -16.04 -3.32 18.07
CA LYS A 670 -17.30 -2.76 18.59
C LYS A 670 -17.55 -1.35 18.06
N ARG A 671 -16.53 -0.49 18.06
CA ARG A 671 -16.64 0.87 17.49
C ARG A 671 -16.92 0.81 15.99
N ALA A 672 -16.26 -0.08 15.25
CA ALA A 672 -16.53 -0.30 13.83
C ALA A 672 -18.00 -0.70 13.59
N LEU A 673 -18.54 -1.64 14.37
CA LEU A 673 -19.94 -2.05 14.26
C LEU A 673 -20.92 -0.92 14.63
N ARG A 674 -20.62 -0.16 15.69
CA ARG A 674 -21.41 1.01 16.11
C ARG A 674 -21.45 2.08 15.02
N ASN A 675 -20.31 2.36 14.40
CA ASN A 675 -20.20 3.35 13.31
C ASN A 675 -20.82 2.86 12.01
N ALA A 676 -20.78 1.56 11.72
CA ALA A 676 -21.53 0.98 10.60
C ALA A 676 -23.04 1.08 10.81
N CYS A 677 -23.54 0.92 12.05
CA CYS A 677 -24.95 1.20 12.36
C CYS A 677 -25.29 2.68 12.16
N CYS A 678 -24.40 3.59 12.57
CA CYS A 678 -24.53 5.03 12.38
C CYS A 678 -24.64 5.39 10.89
N ASP A 679 -23.76 4.84 10.05
CA ASP A 679 -23.74 5.03 8.59
C ASP A 679 -25.04 4.55 7.91
N LEU A 680 -25.58 3.40 8.31
CA LEU A 680 -26.87 2.91 7.79
C LEU A 680 -28.02 3.82 8.23
N LEU A 681 -28.10 4.17 9.51
CA LEU A 681 -29.16 5.06 10.02
C LEU A 681 -29.13 6.44 9.37
N ALA A 682 -27.96 6.92 8.92
CA ALA A 682 -27.82 8.18 8.19
C ALA A 682 -28.55 8.18 6.82
N SER A 683 -28.72 7.00 6.20
CA SER A 683 -29.49 6.87 4.95
C SER A 683 -31.01 6.98 5.14
N ASP A 684 -31.48 6.93 6.39
CA ASP A 684 -32.88 7.14 6.77
C ASP A 684 -33.00 8.36 7.71
N PRO A 685 -32.86 9.61 7.22
CA PRO A 685 -32.64 10.81 8.04
C PRO A 685 -33.91 11.35 8.71
N HIS A 686 -34.74 10.47 9.30
CA HIS A 686 -35.81 10.87 10.21
C HIS A 686 -35.24 11.47 11.50
N ALA A 687 -36.00 12.35 12.16
CA ALA A 687 -35.56 13.09 13.34
C ALA A 687 -34.88 12.21 14.42
N VAL A 688 -35.45 11.02 14.71
CA VAL A 688 -34.88 10.09 15.70
C VAL A 688 -33.48 9.57 15.34
N ASN A 689 -33.19 9.38 14.04
CA ASN A 689 -31.89 8.93 13.57
C ASN A 689 -30.91 10.11 13.51
N VAL A 690 -31.36 11.28 13.04
CA VAL A 690 -30.54 12.51 13.04
C VAL A 690 -30.10 12.88 14.45
N ASP A 691 -31.03 12.93 15.42
CA ASP A 691 -30.73 13.25 16.83
C ASP A 691 -29.73 12.25 17.44
N ARG A 692 -29.86 10.97 17.09
CA ARG A 692 -28.94 9.92 17.53
C ARG A 692 -27.53 10.12 16.98
N ILE A 693 -27.41 10.49 15.70
CA ILE A 693 -26.11 10.69 15.04
C ILE A 693 -25.45 11.98 15.54
N VAL A 694 -26.23 13.05 15.75
CA VAL A 694 -25.75 14.27 16.41
C VAL A 694 -25.23 13.93 17.81
N GLY A 695 -26.01 13.19 18.61
CA GLY A 695 -25.58 12.75 19.94
C GLY A 695 -24.33 11.86 19.89
N HIS A 696 -24.18 11.00 18.89
CA HIS A 696 -22.97 10.20 18.67
C HIS A 696 -21.74 11.10 18.46
N PHE A 697 -21.85 12.09 17.56
CA PHE A 697 -20.76 13.02 17.26
C PHE A 697 -20.38 13.88 18.47
N GLU A 698 -21.37 14.45 19.16
CA GLU A 698 -21.15 15.34 20.30
C GLU A 698 -20.62 14.61 21.54
N SER A 699 -21.00 13.33 21.73
CA SER A 699 -20.53 12.52 22.87
C SER A 699 -19.23 11.76 22.60
N ALA A 700 -18.67 11.86 21.39
CA ALA A 700 -17.47 11.12 21.02
C ALA A 700 -16.26 11.51 21.88
N THR A 701 -15.70 10.52 22.57
CA THR A 701 -14.49 10.64 23.41
C THR A 701 -13.21 10.24 22.67
N ASN A 702 -13.33 9.71 21.46
CA ASN A 702 -12.24 9.25 20.62
C ASN A 702 -12.47 9.66 19.16
N MET A 703 -11.40 9.69 18.36
CA MET A 703 -11.46 10.14 16.98
C MET A 703 -12.21 9.17 16.05
N THR A 704 -12.25 7.85 16.34
CA THR A 704 -13.03 6.88 15.54
C THR A 704 -14.50 7.24 15.54
N ASP A 705 -15.09 7.42 16.72
CA ASP A 705 -16.50 7.78 16.87
C ASP A 705 -16.77 9.22 16.37
N ALA A 706 -15.85 10.16 16.63
CA ALA A 706 -15.99 11.53 16.16
C ALA A 706 -16.07 11.62 14.62
N ILE A 707 -15.21 10.90 13.90
CA ILE A 707 -15.24 10.85 12.43
C ILE A 707 -16.38 9.98 11.91
N GLY A 708 -16.75 8.91 12.62
CA GLY A 708 -17.92 8.10 12.30
C GLY A 708 -19.20 8.94 12.31
N GLY A 709 -19.42 9.71 13.37
CA GLY A 709 -20.52 10.67 13.48
C GLY A 709 -20.42 11.81 12.45
N LEU A 710 -19.25 12.42 12.28
CA LEU A 710 -19.06 13.51 11.31
C LEU A 710 -19.39 13.07 9.88
N SER A 711 -18.89 11.89 9.47
CA SER A 711 -19.12 11.36 8.12
C SER A 711 -20.59 11.05 7.89
N ALA A 712 -21.28 10.48 8.89
CA ALA A 712 -22.72 10.25 8.84
C ALA A 712 -23.52 11.56 8.73
N LEU A 713 -23.11 12.62 9.46
CA LEU A 713 -23.73 13.95 9.34
C LEU A 713 -23.48 14.58 7.97
N VAL A 714 -22.27 14.48 7.42
CA VAL A 714 -21.97 14.96 6.07
C VAL A 714 -22.83 14.24 5.02
N ALA A 715 -23.04 12.92 5.16
CA ALA A 715 -23.92 12.17 4.28
C ALA A 715 -25.39 12.61 4.37
N ILE A 716 -25.87 13.01 5.56
CA ILE A 716 -27.22 13.60 5.74
C ILE A 716 -27.31 15.00 5.12
N GLY A 717 -26.24 15.80 5.24
CA GLY A 717 -26.19 17.18 4.78
C GLY A 717 -26.99 18.16 5.66
N GLY A 718 -27.21 19.36 5.13
CA GLY A 718 -28.01 20.40 5.79
C GLY A 718 -27.36 21.02 7.04
N GLU A 719 -28.19 21.66 7.88
CA GLU A 719 -27.74 22.38 9.07
C GLU A 719 -26.95 21.52 10.08
N PRO A 720 -27.32 20.24 10.37
CA PRO A 720 -26.54 19.39 11.26
C PRO A 720 -25.10 19.15 10.77
N ALA A 721 -24.92 18.92 9.46
CA ALA A 721 -23.61 18.72 8.85
C ALA A 721 -22.73 19.95 8.98
N GLU A 722 -23.25 21.13 8.63
CA GLU A 722 -22.49 22.39 8.68
C GLU A 722 -22.08 22.77 10.11
N LYS A 723 -22.96 22.53 11.10
CA LYS A 723 -22.62 22.73 12.51
C LYS A 723 -21.51 21.77 12.97
N ALA A 724 -21.58 20.50 12.59
CA ALA A 724 -20.57 19.51 12.96
C ALA A 724 -19.22 19.79 12.30
N LEU A 725 -19.21 20.15 11.00
CA LEU A 725 -18.01 20.54 10.28
C LEU A 725 -17.33 21.77 10.90
N ALA A 726 -18.12 22.81 11.23
CA ALA A 726 -17.60 24.01 11.88
C ALA A 726 -17.07 23.72 13.29
N ALA A 727 -17.78 22.93 14.09
CA ALA A 727 -17.35 22.54 15.43
C ALA A 727 -16.07 21.69 15.40
N PHE A 728 -15.98 20.75 14.46
CA PHE A 728 -14.80 19.90 14.27
C PHE A 728 -13.58 20.74 13.86
N HIS A 729 -13.73 21.63 12.88
CA HIS A 729 -12.65 22.53 12.45
C HIS A 729 -12.20 23.44 13.60
N ALA A 730 -13.13 24.08 14.31
CA ALA A 730 -12.80 24.97 15.41
C ALA A 730 -12.00 24.27 16.53
N LYS A 731 -12.33 23.01 16.82
CA LYS A 731 -11.62 22.18 17.80
C LYS A 731 -10.23 21.77 17.32
N TRP A 732 -10.08 21.41 16.04
CA TRP A 732 -8.91 20.69 15.53
C TRP A 732 -8.02 21.46 14.56
N ARG A 733 -8.30 22.75 14.29
CA ARG A 733 -7.50 23.56 13.34
C ARG A 733 -5.99 23.62 13.60
N ALA A 734 -5.56 23.34 14.82
CA ALA A 734 -4.13 23.31 15.20
C ALA A 734 -3.48 21.92 15.06
N GLU A 735 -4.24 20.87 14.69
CA GLU A 735 -3.78 19.49 14.54
C GLU A 735 -3.83 19.08 13.05
N PRO A 736 -2.71 19.22 12.29
CA PRO A 736 -2.71 19.08 10.84
C PRO A 736 -3.27 17.74 10.31
N LEU A 737 -2.91 16.63 10.97
CA LEU A 737 -3.35 15.28 10.62
C LEU A 737 -4.85 15.06 10.89
N VAL A 738 -5.40 15.72 11.91
CA VAL A 738 -6.83 15.66 12.20
C VAL A 738 -7.62 16.47 11.17
N LEU A 739 -7.07 17.62 10.74
CA LEU A 739 -7.65 18.38 9.63
C LEU A 739 -7.71 17.57 8.32
N ASP A 740 -6.79 16.64 8.08
CA ASP A 740 -6.85 15.81 6.86
C ASP A 740 -8.13 14.98 6.85
N LYS A 741 -8.57 14.49 8.01
CA LYS A 741 -9.84 13.78 8.17
C LYS A 741 -11.05 14.69 7.89
N TRP A 742 -10.96 15.96 8.27
CA TRP A 742 -11.99 16.97 8.00
C TRP A 742 -12.11 17.31 6.51
N PHE A 743 -10.98 17.45 5.80
CA PHE A 743 -10.99 17.60 4.34
C PHE A 743 -11.53 16.35 3.65
N ALA A 744 -11.10 15.15 4.09
CA ALA A 744 -11.53 13.89 3.51
C ALA A 744 -13.03 13.60 3.71
N ALA A 745 -13.60 13.97 4.86
CA ALA A 745 -15.04 13.84 5.10
C ALA A 745 -15.84 14.69 4.10
N GLN A 746 -15.40 15.92 3.85
CA GLN A 746 -16.03 16.82 2.89
C GLN A 746 -15.79 16.45 1.43
N ALA A 747 -14.66 15.83 1.12
CA ALA A 747 -14.35 15.31 -0.22
C ALA A 747 -15.38 14.27 -0.69
N ARG A 748 -16.05 13.62 0.26
CA ARG A 748 -17.07 12.58 0.05
C ARG A 748 -18.50 13.08 0.19
N ASP A 749 -18.73 14.39 0.22
CA ASP A 749 -20.06 14.99 0.26
C ASP A 749 -20.89 14.50 -0.96
N PRO A 750 -22.01 13.76 -0.76
CA PRO A 750 -22.83 13.27 -1.86
C PRO A 750 -23.78 14.36 -2.43
N GLY A 751 -23.78 15.57 -1.87
CA GLY A 751 -24.64 16.66 -2.30
C GLY A 751 -24.28 17.23 -3.67
N GLU A 752 -25.27 17.82 -4.36
CA GLU A 752 -25.09 18.51 -5.65
C GLU A 752 -24.07 19.66 -5.61
N GLY A 753 -23.80 20.22 -4.42
CA GLY A 753 -22.81 21.29 -4.21
C GLY A 753 -21.36 20.82 -4.04
N ALA A 754 -21.09 19.51 -4.12
CA ALA A 754 -19.79 18.92 -3.76
C ALA A 754 -18.60 19.60 -4.46
N ILE A 755 -18.61 19.74 -5.79
CA ILE A 755 -17.50 20.37 -6.51
C ILE A 755 -17.26 21.83 -6.09
N GLY A 756 -18.33 22.57 -5.81
CA GLY A 756 -18.24 23.94 -5.29
C GLY A 756 -17.56 23.97 -3.91
N ARG A 757 -17.88 23.01 -3.03
CA ARG A 757 -17.21 22.83 -1.75
C ARG A 757 -15.73 22.50 -1.95
N ILE A 758 -15.37 21.58 -2.86
CA ILE A 758 -13.97 21.23 -3.11
C ILE A 758 -13.16 22.44 -3.57
N LEU A 759 -13.69 23.22 -4.51
CA LEU A 759 -13.03 24.44 -4.98
C LEU A 759 -12.85 25.45 -3.84
N ALA A 760 -13.86 25.65 -2.99
CA ALA A 760 -13.74 26.51 -1.82
C ALA A 760 -12.68 26.01 -0.82
N LEU A 761 -12.60 24.70 -0.60
CA LEU A 761 -11.62 24.07 0.28
C LEU A 761 -10.18 24.20 -0.25
N THR A 762 -9.98 24.21 -1.57
CA THR A 762 -8.63 24.49 -2.14
C THR A 762 -8.16 25.93 -1.91
N ALA A 763 -9.07 26.85 -1.60
CA ALA A 763 -8.75 28.23 -1.22
C ALA A 763 -8.76 28.45 0.30
N HIS A 764 -8.98 27.40 1.09
CA HIS A 764 -9.04 27.49 2.55
C HIS A 764 -7.64 27.79 3.12
N PRO A 765 -7.50 28.67 4.14
CA PRO A 765 -6.20 29.01 4.73
C PRO A 765 -5.38 27.82 5.27
N ASP A 766 -6.06 26.76 5.70
CA ASP A 766 -5.42 25.54 6.21
C ASP A 766 -5.14 24.47 5.13
N PHE A 767 -5.39 24.79 3.85
CA PHE A 767 -5.06 23.94 2.71
C PHE A 767 -3.71 24.34 2.10
N ASP A 768 -2.78 23.40 2.08
CA ASP A 768 -1.48 23.53 1.44
C ASP A 768 -1.30 22.42 0.40
N ALA A 769 -1.26 22.81 -0.88
CA ALA A 769 -1.09 21.88 -2.00
C ALA A 769 0.32 21.28 -2.09
N THR A 770 1.31 21.85 -1.40
CA THR A 770 2.67 21.34 -1.36
C THR A 770 2.83 20.19 -0.36
N ASN A 771 1.89 20.05 0.59
CA ASN A 771 1.86 18.93 1.51
C ASN A 771 1.12 17.72 0.88
N PRO A 772 1.81 16.57 0.68
CA PRO A 772 1.19 15.42 0.03
C PRO A 772 0.03 14.78 0.80
N ASN A 773 -0.01 14.89 2.14
CA ASN A 773 -1.12 14.36 2.94
C ASN A 773 -2.39 15.19 2.69
N ARG A 774 -2.27 16.52 2.73
CA ARG A 774 -3.37 17.46 2.52
C ARG A 774 -3.95 17.37 1.10
N LEU A 775 -3.08 17.29 0.10
CA LEU A 775 -3.50 17.11 -1.28
C LEU A 775 -4.28 15.79 -1.47
N ARG A 776 -3.81 14.69 -0.87
CA ARG A 776 -4.51 13.40 -0.92
C ARG A 776 -5.86 13.43 -0.22
N ALA A 777 -5.92 14.06 0.96
CA ALA A 777 -7.15 14.16 1.75
C ALA A 777 -8.29 14.84 0.98
N LEU A 778 -8.00 15.89 0.20
CA LEU A 778 -9.01 16.65 -0.53
C LEU A 778 -9.12 16.23 -2.01
N VAL A 779 -8.04 16.35 -2.78
CA VAL A 779 -8.05 16.22 -4.25
C VAL A 779 -8.24 14.77 -4.66
N GLN A 780 -7.36 13.88 -4.18
CA GLN A 780 -7.49 12.45 -4.46
C GLN A 780 -8.74 11.87 -3.78
N GLY A 781 -9.05 12.32 -2.56
CA GLY A 781 -10.26 11.95 -1.83
C GLY A 781 -11.55 12.22 -2.60
N PHE A 782 -11.62 13.34 -3.33
CA PHE A 782 -12.76 13.65 -4.20
C PHE A 782 -12.76 12.78 -5.46
N ALA A 783 -11.63 12.72 -6.18
CA ALA A 783 -11.54 12.03 -7.46
C ALA A 783 -11.82 10.52 -7.37
N SER A 784 -11.33 9.86 -6.30
CA SER A 784 -11.49 8.41 -6.11
C SER A 784 -12.59 8.03 -5.12
N GLY A 785 -12.95 8.93 -4.21
CA GLY A 785 -13.88 8.66 -3.10
C GLY A 785 -15.30 9.17 -3.31
N ASN A 786 -15.57 9.86 -4.42
CA ASN A 786 -16.88 10.43 -4.73
C ASN A 786 -17.20 10.33 -6.23
N PRO A 787 -17.26 9.11 -6.81
CA PRO A 787 -17.33 8.93 -8.25
C PRO A 787 -18.61 9.52 -8.85
N ALA A 788 -19.75 9.47 -8.13
CA ALA A 788 -20.99 10.09 -8.58
C ALA A 788 -20.85 11.60 -8.87
N LYS A 789 -20.06 12.32 -8.06
CA LYS A 789 -19.86 13.78 -8.22
C LYS A 789 -18.61 14.13 -9.00
N PHE A 790 -17.58 13.29 -8.97
CA PHE A 790 -16.39 13.46 -9.79
C PHE A 790 -16.71 13.29 -11.28
N HIS A 791 -17.55 12.31 -11.62
CA HIS A 791 -18.00 12.01 -12.98
C HIS A 791 -19.25 12.79 -13.40
N ASP A 792 -19.51 13.95 -12.81
CA ASP A 792 -20.63 14.82 -13.21
C ASP A 792 -20.59 15.16 -14.72
N ALA A 793 -21.77 15.22 -15.33
CA ALA A 793 -21.92 15.41 -16.78
C ALA A 793 -21.33 16.73 -17.31
N SER A 794 -21.11 17.74 -16.45
CA SER A 794 -20.42 18.98 -16.83
C SER A 794 -18.91 18.81 -17.07
N GLY A 795 -18.32 17.68 -16.64
CA GLY A 795 -16.88 17.42 -16.66
C GLY A 795 -16.06 18.32 -15.72
N ALA A 796 -16.69 18.98 -14.75
CA ALA A 796 -16.01 19.88 -13.82
C ALA A 796 -14.98 19.16 -12.95
N GLY A 797 -15.28 17.93 -12.49
CA GLY A 797 -14.34 17.11 -11.73
C GLY A 797 -13.07 16.78 -12.51
N TYR A 798 -13.20 16.43 -13.79
CA TYR A 798 -12.05 16.11 -14.66
C TYR A 798 -11.15 17.33 -14.90
N ARG A 799 -11.74 18.49 -15.20
CA ARG A 799 -10.97 19.75 -15.37
C ARG A 799 -10.21 20.12 -14.11
N PHE A 800 -10.90 20.05 -12.96
CA PHE A 800 -10.30 20.29 -11.65
C PHE A 800 -9.09 19.39 -11.41
N LEU A 801 -9.23 18.08 -11.62
CA LEU A 801 -8.13 17.14 -11.39
C LEU A 801 -6.95 17.38 -12.34
N ALA A 802 -7.22 17.67 -13.62
CA ALA A 802 -6.17 18.01 -14.59
C ALA A 802 -5.40 19.27 -14.20
N ASP A 803 -6.09 20.31 -13.69
CA ASP A 803 -5.44 21.52 -13.19
C ASP A 803 -4.52 21.22 -12.00
N GLN A 804 -4.96 20.35 -11.07
CA GLN A 804 -4.14 19.92 -9.93
C GLN A 804 -2.92 19.09 -10.37
N ILE A 805 -3.08 18.15 -11.32
CA ILE A 805 -1.96 17.35 -11.86
C ILE A 805 -0.88 18.28 -12.43
N LEU A 806 -1.26 19.23 -13.28
CA LEU A 806 -0.33 20.15 -13.92
C LEU A 806 0.37 21.09 -12.92
N ALA A 807 -0.36 21.54 -11.89
CA ALA A 807 0.21 22.38 -10.85
C ALA A 807 1.25 21.64 -9.99
N VAL A 808 0.98 20.37 -9.66
CA VAL A 808 1.83 19.55 -8.79
C VAL A 808 3.03 18.96 -9.54
N ASP A 809 2.87 18.63 -10.82
CA ASP A 809 3.93 18.01 -11.65
C ASP A 809 5.21 18.86 -11.70
N GLY A 810 5.08 20.18 -11.69
CA GLY A 810 6.22 21.10 -11.75
C GLY A 810 7.18 21.02 -10.55
N PHE A 811 6.74 20.49 -9.40
CA PHE A 811 7.59 20.42 -8.20
C PHE A 811 7.60 19.04 -7.51
N ASN A 812 6.54 18.24 -7.67
CA ASN A 812 6.45 16.88 -7.15
C ASN A 812 5.81 15.92 -8.17
N PRO A 813 6.58 15.51 -9.21
CA PRO A 813 6.14 14.59 -10.27
C PRO A 813 5.52 13.28 -9.78
N MET A 814 6.05 12.72 -8.69
CA MET A 814 5.56 11.44 -8.14
C MET A 814 4.15 11.58 -7.59
N THR A 815 3.88 12.67 -6.85
CA THR A 815 2.55 12.94 -6.31
C THR A 815 1.57 13.25 -7.44
N ALA A 816 1.99 14.00 -8.47
CA ALA A 816 1.16 14.30 -9.63
C ALA A 816 0.79 13.03 -10.44
N ALA A 817 1.74 12.11 -10.65
CA ALA A 817 1.51 10.87 -11.36
C ALA A 817 0.40 10.01 -10.72
N ARG A 818 0.36 9.93 -9.39
CA ARG A 818 -0.70 9.22 -8.65
C ARG A 818 -2.10 9.80 -8.85
N LEU A 819 -2.22 11.06 -9.27
CA LEU A 819 -3.51 11.70 -9.55
C LEU A 819 -4.04 11.41 -10.96
N VAL A 820 -3.27 10.75 -11.84
CA VAL A 820 -3.70 10.41 -13.22
C VAL A 820 -4.69 9.25 -13.23
N GLU A 821 -4.57 8.31 -12.30
CA GLU A 821 -5.32 7.05 -12.26
C GLU A 821 -6.85 7.20 -12.41
N PRO A 822 -7.54 8.16 -11.73
CA PRO A 822 -8.99 8.34 -11.88
C PRO A 822 -9.44 8.70 -13.31
N LEU A 823 -8.54 9.22 -14.16
CA LEU A 823 -8.81 9.52 -15.57
C LEU A 823 -8.51 8.33 -16.50
N GLY A 824 -7.75 7.33 -16.04
CA GLY A 824 -7.21 6.26 -16.89
C GLY A 824 -8.24 5.28 -17.44
N ALA A 825 -9.37 5.11 -16.75
CA ALA A 825 -10.41 4.14 -17.10
C ALA A 825 -11.50 4.71 -18.05
N TRP A 826 -11.22 5.79 -18.79
CA TRP A 826 -12.20 6.54 -19.58
C TRP A 826 -13.02 5.70 -20.58
N ARG A 827 -12.46 4.61 -21.12
CA ARG A 827 -13.14 3.68 -22.05
C ARG A 827 -14.27 2.87 -21.40
N ARG A 828 -14.31 2.80 -20.07
CA ARG A 828 -15.31 2.03 -19.31
C ARG A 828 -16.54 2.84 -18.92
N TYR A 829 -16.51 4.16 -19.08
CA TYR A 829 -17.63 5.04 -18.76
C TYR A 829 -18.50 5.28 -19.99
N ALA A 830 -19.71 5.81 -19.77
CA ALA A 830 -20.56 6.27 -20.86
C ALA A 830 -19.77 7.17 -21.85
N PRO A 831 -19.94 7.04 -23.18
CA PRO A 831 -19.09 7.69 -24.18
C PRO A 831 -18.92 9.20 -23.99
N GLU A 832 -19.97 9.89 -23.55
CA GLU A 832 -19.96 11.32 -23.23
C GLU A 832 -19.01 11.67 -22.08
N LEU A 833 -18.96 10.85 -21.02
CA LEU A 833 -18.03 11.04 -19.90
C LEU A 833 -16.62 10.65 -20.30
N GLY A 834 -16.47 9.54 -21.03
CA GLY A 834 -15.18 9.07 -21.55
C GLY A 834 -14.49 10.10 -22.43
N ALA A 835 -15.24 10.78 -23.32
CA ALA A 835 -14.71 11.85 -24.16
C ALA A 835 -14.19 13.05 -23.35
N LEU A 836 -14.86 13.42 -22.25
CA LEU A 836 -14.42 14.51 -21.38
C LEU A 836 -13.14 14.16 -20.61
N MET A 837 -13.02 12.92 -20.14
CA MET A 837 -11.80 12.42 -19.49
C MET A 837 -10.63 12.37 -20.48
N GLN A 838 -10.86 11.80 -21.67
CA GLN A 838 -9.87 11.72 -22.74
C GLN A 838 -9.34 13.11 -23.12
N ALA A 839 -10.23 14.11 -23.27
CA ALA A 839 -9.83 15.48 -23.56
C ALA A 839 -8.90 16.08 -22.48
N GLN A 840 -9.11 15.73 -21.20
CA GLN A 840 -8.20 16.17 -20.14
C GLN A 840 -6.86 15.42 -20.16
N LEU A 841 -6.85 14.12 -20.46
CA LEU A 841 -5.60 13.37 -20.66
C LEU A 841 -4.77 13.94 -21.82
N GLU A 842 -5.41 14.27 -22.95
CA GLU A 842 -4.76 14.91 -24.09
C GLU A 842 -4.22 16.30 -23.75
N ARG A 843 -4.97 17.08 -22.96
CA ARG A 843 -4.51 18.37 -22.43
C ARG A 843 -3.26 18.22 -21.55
N ILE A 844 -3.22 17.22 -20.67
CA ILE A 844 -2.06 16.97 -19.81
C ILE A 844 -0.85 16.56 -20.67
N ARG A 845 -1.04 15.61 -21.59
CA ARG A 845 0.04 15.15 -22.50
C ARG A 845 0.65 16.29 -23.33
N ALA A 846 -0.17 17.25 -23.74
CA ALA A 846 0.26 18.40 -24.54
C ALA A 846 0.96 19.51 -23.74
N HIS A 847 1.03 19.41 -22.40
CA HIS A 847 1.63 20.43 -21.56
C HIS A 847 3.16 20.48 -21.74
N GLU A 848 3.70 21.68 -21.99
CA GLU A 848 5.15 21.87 -22.09
C GLU A 848 5.85 21.63 -20.75
N GLY A 849 6.93 20.85 -20.75
CA GLY A 849 7.71 20.57 -19.52
C GLY A 849 7.13 19.47 -18.62
N LEU A 850 6.17 18.68 -19.11
CA LEU A 850 5.60 17.54 -18.38
C LEU A 850 6.70 16.54 -17.95
N SER A 851 6.63 16.09 -16.70
CA SER A 851 7.58 15.11 -16.17
C SER A 851 7.48 13.75 -16.87
N LYS A 852 8.57 12.97 -16.81
CA LYS A 852 8.58 11.58 -17.30
C LYS A 852 7.54 10.70 -16.56
N ASN A 853 7.32 10.96 -15.27
CA ASN A 853 6.38 10.21 -14.43
C ASN A 853 4.94 10.37 -14.94
N VAL A 854 4.47 11.61 -15.13
CA VAL A 854 3.12 11.88 -15.63
C VAL A 854 2.97 11.51 -17.10
N LEU A 855 4.00 11.79 -17.92
CA LEU A 855 3.98 11.44 -19.35
C LEU A 855 3.78 9.94 -19.58
N GLU A 856 4.47 9.08 -18.82
CA GLU A 856 4.32 7.62 -18.93
C GLU A 856 2.87 7.19 -18.68
N LEU A 857 2.28 7.63 -17.56
CA LEU A 857 0.94 7.21 -17.17
C LEU A 857 -0.15 7.75 -18.10
N VAL A 858 -0.04 9.02 -18.51
CA VAL A 858 -1.01 9.63 -19.43
C VAL A 858 -0.93 9.03 -20.83
N SER A 859 0.29 8.71 -21.31
CA SER A 859 0.46 8.05 -22.60
C SER A 859 -0.16 6.66 -22.58
N ARG A 860 0.14 5.85 -21.55
CA ARG A 860 -0.48 4.54 -21.38
C ARG A 860 -2.00 4.63 -21.26
N ALA A 861 -2.54 5.62 -20.56
CA ALA A 861 -3.99 5.80 -20.43
C ALA A 861 -4.69 6.14 -21.76
N LEU A 862 -4.01 6.82 -22.68
CA LEU A 862 -4.55 7.18 -24.00
C LEU A 862 -4.41 6.07 -25.04
N ASP A 863 -3.30 5.32 -24.97
CA ASP A 863 -3.02 4.18 -25.85
C ASP A 863 -3.96 3.00 -25.55
#